data_AF-A0A0P7ARV0-F1
#
_entry.id   AF-A0A0P7ARV0-F1
#
_cell.length_a   1.000
_cell.length_b   1.000
_cell.length_c   1.000
_cell.angle_alpha   90.00
_cell.angle_beta   90.00
_cell.angle_gamma   90.00
#
_symmetry.space_group_name_H-M   'P 1'
#
loop_
_entity.id
_entity.type
_entity.pdbx_description
1 polymer ?
#
loop_
_entity_poly.entity_id
_entity_poly.type
_entity_poly.pdbx_seq_one_letter_code
_entity_poly.pdbx_strand_id
1 'polypeptide(L)'
;MASTVGKTITCKAAVAWEAGKELSLEDIEVGPPRAHEVRIEIYYTGVCHTDAYTLSGKDPEGAFPIVLGHEGAGIVESVGEGVTNVKPGDHVVALYTPECKECKFCKSGKTNLCGKIRATQGQGLMPDGTSRFKCKGKDLLHFMGTSTFSQYTVVADISVVAIEHDAPFDRTCLLGCGITTGYGAARFTAKVEEGSNIAVFGAGCVGLSVVQGAVINKAGKIIVVDVNPSKEEWARKFGATDFVNPTELKGQTIVEKLVEMTDGGCDYTFDCTGNVSVMRAALEACHKGWGESIVIGVAAAGQEISTRPFQLVTGRVWKGCAFGGVKGRSQLNDLVADYKRGALKVDEFITHRKTLGEMNDAFETMKQGDCIRAVVDMRTLVSRDSAKLLDRVSEPASPPRRTTRSSLARFALAAKTEDIKADIRDIEDVVSPPPPKRRRVVAVKLEDVSRSGGIKSEGIKSEYIKSEAVEDSLSSIPSPPPKAPRRARKPARKAVDHSTGETTIEPPSDWEAMYNVVRKMRAPGGAAYGAAVDTMGCERLADEEASPKDQRYHSLVALMLSSQTKDTVTAVVMRKLQTELPAYKPGAPVGLNVNNMIAVDPTLLNQTIWAVGFHNNKTRYLKQTAEILRDKWNGDIPDTIEGLISLPGVGPKMAYLCMSVAWNRTEGIGVDVHVHRITNLWGWNKTKNPEETRHALQSWLPHDRWREINSLLVGLGQAVCLPVGRKCGECELGFEGLCKAADRKKVTEGRRLKAAKVEAGIEDGDDGAAVKLEEVTRGDVVAKHEVKREDGIEDT
;
A
#
# COMPACT_ATOMS: atom_id res chain seq x y z
N MET A 1 -14.03 13.32 40.99
CA MET A 1 -13.05 13.88 40.03
C MET A 1 -13.41 15.34 39.79
N ALA A 2 -12.44 16.24 39.59
CA ALA A 2 -12.74 17.62 39.25
C ALA A 2 -13.47 17.67 37.89
N SER A 3 -14.49 18.54 37.76
CA SER A 3 -15.22 18.70 36.49
C SER A 3 -14.29 19.18 35.37
N THR A 4 -14.28 18.45 34.25
CA THR A 4 -13.55 18.72 33.00
C THR A 4 -14.33 19.62 32.03
N VAL A 5 -15.60 19.91 32.35
CA VAL A 5 -16.50 20.76 31.55
C VAL A 5 -15.89 22.16 31.40
N GLY A 6 -15.85 22.66 30.16
CA GLY A 6 -15.32 23.99 29.83
C GLY A 6 -13.80 24.12 29.92
N LYS A 7 -13.07 23.04 30.20
CA LYS A 7 -11.60 23.03 30.33
C LYS A 7 -10.95 22.19 29.23
N THR A 8 -9.72 22.51 28.88
CA THR A 8 -8.87 21.63 28.05
C THR A 8 -8.58 20.32 28.79
N ILE A 9 -8.63 19.20 28.07
CA ILE A 9 -8.25 17.88 28.56
C ILE A 9 -6.90 17.50 27.94
N THR A 10 -5.97 17.01 28.75
CA THR A 10 -4.77 16.33 28.23
C THR A 10 -5.04 14.83 28.21
N CYS A 11 -4.89 14.19 27.05
CA CYS A 11 -5.11 12.75 26.91
C CYS A 11 -4.21 12.13 25.84
N LYS A 12 -4.21 10.79 25.75
CA LYS A 12 -3.44 10.07 24.73
C LYS A 12 -4.17 10.03 23.39
N ALA A 13 -3.42 10.19 22.31
CA ALA A 13 -3.89 9.99 20.94
C ALA A 13 -2.79 9.42 20.04
N ALA A 14 -3.19 8.64 19.03
CA ALA A 14 -2.30 8.20 17.97
C ALA A 14 -2.29 9.23 16.83
N VAL A 15 -1.22 10.02 16.76
CA VAL A 15 -1.05 11.17 15.86
C VAL A 15 -0.28 10.74 14.62
N ALA A 16 -0.83 11.04 13.44
CA ALA A 16 -0.11 10.93 12.19
C ALA A 16 0.60 12.27 11.92
N TRP A 17 1.92 12.31 12.11
CA TRP A 17 2.71 13.53 11.87
C TRP A 17 2.96 13.79 10.39
N GLU A 18 3.14 12.73 9.60
CA GLU A 18 3.49 12.78 8.18
C GLU A 18 2.87 11.59 7.43
N ALA A 19 2.64 11.77 6.14
CA ALA A 19 2.20 10.69 5.26
C ALA A 19 3.24 9.56 5.18
N GLY A 20 2.76 8.32 5.22
CA GLY A 20 3.55 7.10 5.07
C GLY A 20 4.42 6.75 6.28
N LYS A 21 4.29 7.50 7.38
CA LYS A 21 4.94 7.22 8.67
C LYS A 21 3.98 6.48 9.61
N GLU A 22 4.56 5.83 10.61
CA GLU A 22 3.78 5.25 11.70
C GLU A 22 3.12 6.33 12.55
N LEU A 23 2.02 5.97 13.21
CA LEU A 23 1.36 6.84 14.18
C LEU A 23 2.22 6.96 15.43
N SER A 24 2.38 8.17 15.93
CA SER A 24 3.04 8.43 17.21
C SER A 24 2.01 8.52 18.32
N LEU A 25 2.23 7.81 19.43
CA LEU A 25 1.37 7.95 20.60
C LEU A 25 1.82 9.17 21.41
N GLU A 26 1.00 10.22 21.40
CA GLU A 26 1.33 11.52 22.00
C GLU A 26 0.35 11.86 23.13
N ASP A 27 0.80 12.68 24.09
CA ASP A 27 -0.10 13.47 24.92
C ASP A 27 -0.54 14.69 24.12
N ILE A 28 -1.86 14.83 23.90
CA ILE A 28 -2.45 15.95 23.18
C ILE A 28 -3.37 16.75 24.09
N GLU A 29 -3.52 18.03 23.78
CA GLU A 29 -4.52 18.92 24.37
C GLU A 29 -5.80 18.91 23.52
N VAL A 30 -6.92 18.55 24.13
CA VAL A 30 -8.26 18.58 23.54
C VAL A 30 -9.05 19.73 24.15
N GLY A 31 -9.29 20.77 23.36
CA GLY A 31 -10.07 21.93 23.78
C GLY A 31 -11.51 21.57 24.18
N PRO A 32 -12.20 22.43 24.95
CA PRO A 32 -13.63 22.27 25.21
C PRO A 32 -14.46 22.44 23.92
N PRO A 33 -15.64 21.80 23.83
CA PRO A 33 -16.54 22.03 22.70
C PRO A 33 -17.05 23.47 22.70
N ARG A 34 -17.06 24.10 21.52
CA ARG A 34 -17.72 25.40 21.29
C ARG A 34 -19.17 25.20 20.88
N ALA A 35 -19.87 26.30 20.53
CA ALA A 35 -21.25 26.24 20.09
C ALA A 35 -21.46 25.18 18.99
N HIS A 36 -22.49 24.36 19.12
CA HIS A 36 -22.83 23.25 18.22
C HIS A 36 -21.77 22.15 18.11
N GLU A 37 -20.93 21.98 19.14
CA GLU A 37 -19.93 20.93 19.22
C GLU A 37 -20.15 20.03 20.44
N VAL A 38 -19.67 18.80 20.33
CA VAL A 38 -19.82 17.76 21.34
C VAL A 38 -18.45 17.14 21.58
N ARG A 39 -18.01 17.08 22.84
CA ARG A 39 -16.81 16.36 23.23
C ARG A 39 -17.17 14.97 23.75
N ILE A 40 -16.52 13.96 23.19
CA ILE A 40 -16.79 12.55 23.43
C ILE A 40 -15.55 11.92 24.04
N GLU A 41 -15.71 11.20 25.15
CA GLU A 41 -14.74 10.22 25.63
C GLU A 41 -14.89 8.95 24.78
N ILE A 42 -13.91 8.64 23.94
CA ILE A 42 -13.94 7.47 23.05
C ILE A 42 -13.50 6.24 23.85
N TYR A 43 -14.35 5.21 23.83
CA TYR A 43 -14.09 3.95 24.52
C TYR A 43 -13.45 2.94 23.58
N TYR A 44 -14.01 2.81 22.38
CA TYR A 44 -13.52 1.91 21.35
C TYR A 44 -13.57 2.56 19.98
N THR A 45 -12.61 2.19 19.14
CA THR A 45 -12.58 2.58 17.74
C THR A 45 -12.19 1.41 16.84
N GLY A 46 -12.84 1.29 15.68
CA GLY A 46 -12.41 0.40 14.61
C GLY A 46 -11.23 0.99 13.83
N VAL A 47 -10.40 0.12 13.26
CA VAL A 47 -9.37 0.49 12.25
C VAL A 47 -9.85 0.05 10.87
N CYS A 48 -9.84 0.97 9.91
CA CYS A 48 -10.37 0.77 8.57
C CYS A 48 -9.39 1.18 7.47
N HIS A 49 -9.60 0.63 6.27
CA HIS A 49 -8.76 0.91 5.10
C HIS A 49 -8.77 2.39 4.71
N THR A 50 -9.86 3.13 5.01
CA THR A 50 -9.94 4.58 4.79
C THR A 50 -8.85 5.31 5.59
N ASP A 51 -8.65 4.95 6.87
CA ASP A 51 -7.60 5.55 7.70
C ASP A 51 -6.21 5.23 7.13
N ALA A 52 -5.99 3.99 6.67
CA ALA A 52 -4.73 3.58 6.07
C ALA A 52 -4.47 4.25 4.71
N TYR A 53 -5.52 4.52 3.94
CA TYR A 53 -5.42 5.22 2.67
C TYR A 53 -4.95 6.66 2.86
N THR A 54 -5.56 7.39 3.79
CA THR A 54 -5.12 8.74 4.16
C THR A 54 -3.71 8.70 4.74
N LEU A 55 -3.43 7.81 5.72
CA LEU A 55 -2.09 7.65 6.30
C LEU A 55 -1.02 7.38 5.24
N SER A 56 -1.35 6.65 4.16
CA SER A 56 -0.40 6.37 3.08
C SER A 56 -0.02 7.57 2.21
N GLY A 57 -0.70 8.70 2.34
CA GLY A 57 -0.50 9.90 1.51
C GLY A 57 -1.11 9.81 0.12
N LYS A 58 -1.95 8.79 -0.15
CA LYS A 58 -2.62 8.62 -1.44
C LYS A 58 -3.93 9.39 -1.53
N ASP A 59 -4.48 9.78 -0.38
CA ASP A 59 -5.67 10.61 -0.28
C ASP A 59 -5.37 12.06 -0.71
N PRO A 60 -6.02 12.61 -1.76
CA PRO A 60 -5.85 13.99 -2.18
C PRO A 60 -6.28 15.02 -1.13
N GLU A 61 -7.19 14.63 -0.24
CA GLU A 61 -7.63 15.48 0.89
C GLU A 61 -6.77 15.27 2.14
N GLY A 62 -5.84 14.30 2.11
CA GLY A 62 -4.98 13.98 3.24
C GLY A 62 -4.02 15.12 3.55
N ALA A 63 -4.16 15.69 4.74
CA ALA A 63 -3.28 16.72 5.29
C ALA A 63 -2.77 16.29 6.68
N PHE A 64 -1.56 16.75 7.03
CA PHE A 64 -0.83 16.35 8.23
C PHE A 64 -0.23 17.59 8.91
N PRO A 65 -0.04 17.60 10.25
CA PRO A 65 -0.29 16.51 11.19
C PRO A 65 -1.78 16.36 11.55
N ILE A 66 -2.24 15.14 11.80
CA ILE A 66 -3.67 14.81 11.92
C ILE A 66 -3.93 13.68 12.93
N VAL A 67 -5.08 13.71 13.60
CA VAL A 67 -5.61 12.59 14.39
C VAL A 67 -6.64 11.85 13.52
N LEU A 68 -6.30 10.62 13.09
CA LEU A 68 -7.17 9.78 12.24
C LEU A 68 -8.31 9.11 13.05
N GLY A 69 -9.02 8.18 12.42
CA GLY A 69 -10.09 7.40 13.04
C GLY A 69 -11.49 7.97 12.80
N HIS A 70 -12.40 7.09 12.37
CA HIS A 70 -13.80 7.44 12.07
C HIS A 70 -14.84 6.40 12.47
N GLU A 71 -14.42 5.29 13.07
CA GLU A 71 -15.29 4.20 13.55
C GLU A 71 -15.33 4.20 15.09
N GLY A 72 -15.77 5.27 15.75
CA GLY A 72 -15.66 5.44 17.20
C GLY A 72 -16.99 5.47 17.96
N ALA A 73 -17.02 4.85 19.14
CA ALA A 73 -18.12 4.91 20.09
C ALA A 73 -17.65 5.19 21.52
N GLY A 74 -18.49 5.85 22.30
CA GLY A 74 -18.14 6.26 23.66
C GLY A 74 -19.24 7.06 24.34
N ILE A 75 -18.84 7.91 25.28
CA ILE A 75 -19.77 8.68 26.13
C ILE A 75 -19.56 10.17 25.89
N VAL A 76 -20.65 10.93 25.79
CA VAL A 76 -20.58 12.39 25.77
C VAL A 76 -20.02 12.89 27.10
N GLU A 77 -18.88 13.58 27.06
CA GLU A 77 -18.29 14.19 28.26
C GLU A 77 -18.89 15.58 28.49
N SER A 78 -18.94 16.42 27.45
CA SER A 78 -19.54 17.75 27.51
C SER A 78 -20.09 18.19 26.16
N VAL A 79 -21.00 19.17 26.19
CA VAL A 79 -21.60 19.77 25.00
C VAL A 79 -21.39 21.27 25.05
N GLY A 80 -21.23 21.90 23.89
CA GLY A 80 -21.19 23.35 23.78
C GLY A 80 -22.58 23.97 23.69
N GLU A 81 -22.60 25.30 23.59
CA GLU A 81 -23.84 26.08 23.47
C GLU A 81 -24.69 25.65 22.26
N GLY A 82 -26.01 25.61 22.41
CA GLY A 82 -26.95 25.32 21.32
C GLY A 82 -27.12 23.83 20.97
N VAL A 83 -26.32 22.93 21.55
CA VAL A 83 -26.50 21.48 21.38
C VAL A 83 -27.75 21.01 22.12
N THR A 84 -28.63 20.30 21.41
CA THR A 84 -29.92 19.82 21.96
C THR A 84 -30.18 18.34 21.70
N ASN A 85 -29.42 17.71 20.79
CA ASN A 85 -29.67 16.33 20.36
C ASN A 85 -28.95 15.26 21.17
N VAL A 86 -27.99 15.65 22.00
CA VAL A 86 -27.25 14.77 22.93
C VAL A 86 -26.94 15.57 24.19
N LYS A 87 -26.68 14.88 25.31
CA LYS A 87 -26.28 15.49 26.59
C LYS A 87 -25.14 14.69 27.25
N PRO A 88 -24.39 15.29 28.21
CA PRO A 88 -23.38 14.56 28.98
C PRO A 88 -23.93 13.25 29.56
N GLY A 89 -23.14 12.19 29.45
CA GLY A 89 -23.50 10.83 29.86
C GLY A 89 -24.20 9.99 28.77
N ASP A 90 -24.68 10.59 27.68
CA ASP A 90 -25.25 9.81 26.57
C ASP A 90 -24.19 8.91 25.93
N HIS A 91 -24.60 7.68 25.62
CA HIS A 91 -23.80 6.75 24.82
C HIS A 91 -23.96 7.14 23.35
N VAL A 92 -22.85 7.28 22.63
CA VAL A 92 -22.87 7.83 21.28
C VAL A 92 -21.94 7.10 20.31
N VAL A 93 -22.29 7.20 19.03
CA VAL A 93 -21.44 6.83 17.89
C VAL A 93 -21.12 8.09 17.08
N ALA A 94 -19.85 8.27 16.74
CA ALA A 94 -19.40 9.35 15.86
C ALA A 94 -19.75 9.04 14.39
N LEU A 95 -20.18 10.05 13.65
CA LEU A 95 -20.66 9.93 12.27
C LEU A 95 -19.82 10.80 11.34
N TYR A 96 -19.08 10.18 10.43
CA TYR A 96 -18.35 10.94 9.41
C TYR A 96 -19.27 11.59 8.37
N THR A 97 -20.48 11.04 8.17
CA THR A 97 -21.51 11.65 7.34
C THR A 97 -22.48 12.40 8.25
N PRO A 98 -22.46 13.74 8.27
CA PRO A 98 -23.34 14.52 9.12
C PRO A 98 -24.81 14.41 8.68
N GLU A 99 -25.72 14.79 9.55
CA GLU A 99 -27.15 14.93 9.23
C GLU A 99 -27.73 16.17 9.92
N CYS A 100 -27.77 17.31 9.21
CA CYS A 100 -28.26 18.56 9.80
C CYS A 100 -29.78 18.73 9.75
N LYS A 101 -30.50 17.91 8.97
CA LYS A 101 -31.97 17.99 8.74
C LYS A 101 -32.49 19.28 8.09
N GLU A 102 -31.63 20.27 7.86
CA GLU A 102 -32.04 21.60 7.39
C GLU A 102 -31.61 21.96 5.98
N CYS A 103 -30.47 21.42 5.51
CA CYS A 103 -29.94 21.75 4.19
C CYS A 103 -30.77 21.11 3.07
N LYS A 104 -30.61 21.63 1.84
CA LYS A 104 -31.32 21.13 0.65
C LYS A 104 -31.17 19.62 0.45
N PHE A 105 -30.00 19.05 0.76
CA PHE A 105 -29.74 17.63 0.63
C PHE A 105 -30.54 16.81 1.65
N CYS A 106 -30.47 17.17 2.93
CA CYS A 106 -31.20 16.49 4.01
C CYS A 106 -32.72 16.54 3.81
N LYS A 107 -33.24 17.69 3.36
CA LYS A 107 -34.68 17.91 3.09
C LYS A 107 -35.17 17.27 1.78
N SER A 108 -34.28 16.88 0.87
CA SER A 108 -34.67 16.41 -0.47
C SER A 108 -35.43 15.07 -0.48
N GLY A 109 -35.22 14.22 0.52
CA GLY A 109 -35.67 12.82 0.51
C GLY A 109 -34.93 11.91 -0.48
N LYS A 110 -33.90 12.42 -1.18
CA LYS A 110 -33.20 11.72 -2.28
C LYS A 110 -31.77 11.30 -1.96
N THR A 111 -31.20 11.74 -0.84
CA THR A 111 -29.80 11.49 -0.48
C THR A 111 -29.56 11.60 1.02
N ASN A 112 -28.47 11.00 1.50
CA ASN A 112 -27.91 11.16 2.84
C ASN A 112 -26.71 12.14 2.89
N LEU A 113 -26.28 12.71 1.76
CA LEU A 113 -25.07 13.55 1.68
C LEU A 113 -25.32 14.97 2.19
N CYS A 114 -25.26 15.16 3.51
CA CYS A 114 -25.33 16.48 4.12
C CYS A 114 -24.08 17.32 3.78
N GLY A 115 -24.30 18.51 3.22
CA GLY A 115 -23.22 19.44 2.85
C GLY A 115 -22.89 20.51 3.90
N LYS A 116 -23.55 20.51 5.07
CA LYS A 116 -23.54 21.66 6.02
C LYS A 116 -22.14 22.05 6.49
N ILE A 117 -21.26 21.07 6.74
CA ILE A 117 -19.90 21.29 7.28
C ILE A 117 -18.80 20.73 6.36
N ARG A 118 -19.15 20.31 5.14
CA ARG A 118 -18.22 19.58 4.27
C ARG A 118 -16.95 20.38 3.94
N ALA A 119 -17.08 21.70 3.80
CA ALA A 119 -15.97 22.59 3.45
C ALA A 119 -14.89 22.60 4.54
N THR A 120 -15.25 22.77 5.81
CA THR A 120 -14.29 22.76 6.92
C THR A 120 -13.87 21.33 7.28
N GLN A 121 -14.80 20.37 7.25
CA GLN A 121 -14.52 18.95 7.51
C GLN A 121 -13.45 18.40 6.55
N GLY A 122 -13.49 18.77 5.27
CA GLY A 122 -12.47 18.38 4.28
C GLY A 122 -11.10 19.00 4.48
N GLN A 123 -11.03 20.11 5.21
CA GLN A 123 -9.78 20.77 5.59
C GLN A 123 -9.26 20.26 6.94
N GLY A 124 -9.97 19.32 7.57
CA GLY A 124 -9.66 18.83 8.91
C GLY A 124 -9.93 19.83 10.02
N LEU A 125 -10.96 20.67 9.86
CA LEU A 125 -11.33 21.73 10.80
C LEU A 125 -12.77 21.59 11.28
N MET A 126 -13.06 22.14 12.46
CA MET A 126 -14.40 22.26 13.02
C MET A 126 -15.25 23.26 12.22
N PRO A 127 -16.58 23.35 12.44
CA PRO A 127 -17.45 24.27 11.69
C PRO A 127 -17.02 25.75 11.75
N ASP A 128 -16.29 26.15 12.77
CA ASP A 128 -15.74 27.51 12.94
C ASP A 128 -14.38 27.74 12.26
N GLY A 129 -13.86 26.75 11.50
CA GLY A 129 -12.59 26.83 10.81
C GLY A 129 -11.35 26.68 11.69
N THR A 130 -11.50 26.16 12.92
CA THR A 130 -10.38 25.94 13.85
C THR A 130 -10.24 24.47 14.25
N SER A 131 -9.07 24.09 14.79
CA SER A 131 -8.89 22.78 15.41
C SER A 131 -9.26 22.78 16.90
N ARG A 132 -9.46 21.59 17.46
CA ARG A 132 -9.61 21.34 18.90
C ARG A 132 -8.43 20.58 19.47
N PHE A 133 -7.47 20.20 18.64
CA PHE A 133 -6.31 19.42 19.03
C PHE A 133 -5.03 20.24 18.94
N LYS A 134 -4.24 20.22 20.00
CA LYS A 134 -2.87 20.73 20.01
C LYS A 134 -1.91 19.66 20.53
N CYS A 135 -0.72 19.61 19.96
CA CYS A 135 0.37 18.78 20.45
C CYS A 135 1.70 19.48 20.19
N LYS A 136 2.57 19.56 21.21
CA LYS A 136 3.89 20.22 21.09
C LYS A 136 3.80 21.64 20.53
N GLY A 137 2.78 22.40 20.96
CA GLY A 137 2.53 23.78 20.51
C GLY A 137 1.98 23.92 19.08
N LYS A 138 1.75 22.83 18.35
CA LYS A 138 1.19 22.83 16.99
C LYS A 138 -0.27 22.37 16.99
N ASP A 139 -1.08 22.95 16.12
CA ASP A 139 -2.43 22.46 15.86
C ASP A 139 -2.36 21.12 15.11
N LEU A 140 -3.16 20.14 15.54
CA LEU A 140 -3.37 18.90 14.81
C LEU A 140 -4.70 18.97 14.08
N LEU A 141 -4.77 18.49 12.85
CA LEU A 141 -6.00 18.46 12.08
C LEU A 141 -6.95 17.37 12.59
N HIS A 142 -8.24 17.59 12.34
CA HIS A 142 -9.28 16.58 12.48
C HIS A 142 -9.38 15.71 11.22
N PHE A 143 -9.85 14.49 11.36
CA PHE A 143 -10.05 13.55 10.27
C PHE A 143 -11.53 13.20 10.17
N MET A 144 -12.11 13.41 8.98
CA MET A 144 -13.51 13.09 8.67
C MET A 144 -14.53 13.68 9.66
N GLY A 145 -14.15 14.71 10.43
CA GLY A 145 -14.98 15.30 11.49
C GLY A 145 -15.22 14.38 12.70
N THR A 146 -14.37 13.38 12.90
CA THR A 146 -14.53 12.34 13.94
C THR A 146 -13.28 12.15 14.80
N SER A 147 -12.10 11.99 14.20
CA SER A 147 -10.80 11.83 14.90
C SER A 147 -10.80 10.88 16.09
N THR A 148 -11.24 9.63 15.87
CA THR A 148 -11.50 8.66 16.95
C THR A 148 -10.27 7.92 17.46
N PHE A 149 -9.07 8.16 16.89
CA PHE A 149 -7.80 7.67 17.43
C PHE A 149 -7.24 8.55 18.56
N SER A 150 -8.14 9.12 19.36
CA SER A 150 -7.85 9.88 20.57
C SER A 150 -8.81 9.43 21.67
N GLN A 151 -8.35 9.42 22.92
CA GLN A 151 -9.20 9.14 24.08
C GLN A 151 -10.36 10.14 24.21
N TYR A 152 -10.14 11.39 23.79
CA TYR A 152 -11.17 12.41 23.70
C TYR A 152 -11.16 13.06 22.33
N THR A 153 -12.33 13.26 21.73
CA THR A 153 -12.50 13.98 20.47
C THR A 153 -13.62 15.01 20.57
N VAL A 154 -13.60 16.00 19.67
CA VAL A 154 -14.67 16.97 19.53
C VAL A 154 -15.25 16.86 18.13
N VAL A 155 -16.57 16.72 18.03
CA VAL A 155 -17.31 16.59 16.77
C VAL A 155 -18.41 17.64 16.70
N ALA A 156 -18.92 17.92 15.50
CA ALA A 156 -20.13 18.73 15.35
C ALA A 156 -21.34 17.96 15.88
N ASP A 157 -22.31 18.66 16.48
CA ASP A 157 -23.55 18.07 17.02
C ASP A 157 -24.38 17.30 15.97
N ILE A 158 -24.28 17.70 14.69
CA ILE A 158 -24.87 17.02 13.54
C ILE A 158 -24.12 15.76 13.09
N SER A 159 -22.95 15.47 13.66
CA SER A 159 -22.06 14.35 13.36
C SER A 159 -21.99 13.33 14.51
N VAL A 160 -22.99 13.31 15.39
CA VAL A 160 -23.07 12.38 16.51
C VAL A 160 -24.51 11.91 16.72
N VAL A 161 -24.68 10.66 17.12
CA VAL A 161 -25.99 10.07 17.43
C VAL A 161 -25.95 9.36 18.77
N ALA A 162 -26.94 9.65 19.63
CA ALA A 162 -27.16 8.91 20.86
C ALA A 162 -27.76 7.53 20.55
N ILE A 163 -27.25 6.52 21.24
CA ILE A 163 -27.64 5.12 21.15
C ILE A 163 -28.12 4.61 22.50
N GLU A 164 -28.77 3.44 22.51
CA GLU A 164 -29.21 2.80 23.75
C GLU A 164 -28.02 2.48 24.68
N HIS A 165 -28.18 2.75 25.98
CA HIS A 165 -27.09 2.70 26.96
C HIS A 165 -26.51 1.30 27.21
N ASP A 166 -27.25 0.24 26.94
CA ASP A 166 -26.81 -1.15 27.12
C ASP A 166 -26.11 -1.73 25.87
N ALA A 167 -26.03 -0.97 24.78
CA ALA A 167 -25.33 -1.40 23.58
C ALA A 167 -23.80 -1.30 23.76
N PRO A 168 -23.04 -2.39 23.60
CA PRO A 168 -21.61 -2.42 23.90
C PRO A 168 -20.78 -1.60 22.88
N PHE A 169 -19.93 -0.70 23.39
CA PHE A 169 -19.15 0.23 22.56
C PHE A 169 -18.17 -0.44 21.61
N ASP A 170 -17.59 -1.57 22.01
CA ASP A 170 -16.68 -2.35 21.17
C ASP A 170 -17.41 -3.04 19.99
N ARG A 171 -18.73 -2.92 19.91
CA ARG A 171 -19.57 -3.32 18.77
C ARG A 171 -20.10 -2.12 18.03
N THR A 172 -20.70 -1.18 18.75
CA THR A 172 -21.38 -0.02 18.14
C THR A 172 -20.40 0.92 17.46
N CYS A 173 -19.12 0.91 17.81
CA CYS A 173 -18.07 1.63 17.09
C CYS A 173 -18.01 1.26 15.59
N LEU A 174 -18.26 -0.02 15.25
CA LEU A 174 -18.24 -0.52 13.86
C LEU A 174 -19.47 -0.10 13.04
N LEU A 175 -20.54 0.36 13.71
CA LEU A 175 -21.72 0.92 13.04
C LEU A 175 -21.47 2.35 12.53
N GLY A 176 -20.35 2.98 12.90
CA GLY A 176 -19.94 4.29 12.39
C GLY A 176 -19.46 4.28 10.93
N CYS A 177 -19.17 3.11 10.33
CA CYS A 177 -18.72 3.03 8.93
C CYS A 177 -19.06 1.70 8.23
N GLY A 178 -18.18 0.69 8.28
CA GLY A 178 -18.16 -0.42 7.33
C GLY A 178 -19.43 -1.28 7.33
N ILE A 179 -19.96 -1.61 8.52
CA ILE A 179 -21.15 -2.45 8.64
C ILE A 179 -22.37 -1.73 8.08
N THR A 180 -22.60 -0.50 8.54
CA THR A 180 -23.70 0.37 8.08
C THR A 180 -23.63 0.61 6.58
N THR A 181 -22.41 0.77 6.04
CA THR A 181 -22.20 0.99 4.61
C THR A 181 -22.63 -0.20 3.77
N GLY A 182 -22.16 -1.40 4.08
CA GLY A 182 -22.51 -2.59 3.31
C GLY A 182 -23.99 -2.99 3.49
N TYR A 183 -24.46 -3.01 4.74
CA TYR A 183 -25.85 -3.34 5.06
C TYR A 183 -26.83 -2.37 4.37
N GLY A 184 -26.57 -1.07 4.46
CA GLY A 184 -27.39 -0.06 3.81
C GLY A 184 -27.28 -0.08 2.29
N ALA A 185 -26.13 -0.42 1.73
CA ALA A 185 -25.97 -0.50 0.27
C ALA A 185 -26.95 -1.52 -0.34
N ALA A 186 -27.12 -2.69 0.27
CA ALA A 186 -28.12 -3.66 -0.16
C ALA A 186 -29.56 -3.20 0.14
N ARG A 187 -29.81 -2.72 1.37
CA ARG A 187 -31.15 -2.44 1.89
C ARG A 187 -31.80 -1.16 1.34
N PHE A 188 -31.03 -0.08 1.23
CA PHE A 188 -31.53 1.27 0.98
C PHE A 188 -31.08 1.83 -0.37
N THR A 189 -29.84 1.57 -0.79
CA THR A 189 -29.31 2.08 -2.07
C THR A 189 -29.76 1.22 -3.25
N ALA A 190 -29.48 -0.07 -3.21
CA ALA A 190 -29.93 -1.05 -4.21
C ALA A 190 -31.40 -1.41 -4.01
N LYS A 191 -31.83 -1.53 -2.75
CA LYS A 191 -33.16 -2.03 -2.39
C LYS A 191 -33.41 -3.42 -2.98
N VAL A 192 -32.42 -4.30 -2.81
CA VAL A 192 -32.45 -5.68 -3.33
C VAL A 192 -33.81 -6.32 -3.07
N GLU A 193 -34.46 -6.81 -4.12
CA GLU A 193 -35.74 -7.48 -4.00
C GLU A 193 -35.60 -8.95 -3.58
N GLU A 194 -36.69 -9.49 -3.04
CA GLU A 194 -36.79 -10.91 -2.70
C GLU A 194 -36.58 -11.76 -3.97
N GLY A 195 -35.69 -12.75 -3.88
CA GLY A 195 -35.36 -13.66 -4.98
C GLY A 195 -34.26 -13.17 -5.94
N SER A 196 -33.80 -11.92 -5.84
CA SER A 196 -32.75 -11.39 -6.74
C SER A 196 -31.41 -12.14 -6.62
N ASN A 197 -30.74 -12.36 -7.75
CA ASN A 197 -29.39 -12.88 -7.81
C ASN A 197 -28.39 -11.73 -7.70
N ILE A 198 -27.48 -11.79 -6.73
CA ILE A 198 -26.48 -10.73 -6.51
C ILE A 198 -25.05 -11.25 -6.57
N ALA A 199 -24.12 -10.37 -6.95
CA ALA A 199 -22.68 -10.61 -6.79
C ALA A 199 -22.01 -9.52 -5.94
N VAL A 200 -21.21 -9.93 -4.96
CA VAL A 200 -20.46 -9.04 -4.06
C VAL A 200 -18.97 -9.23 -4.29
N PHE A 201 -18.30 -8.20 -4.79
CA PHE A 201 -16.87 -8.23 -5.07
C PHE A 201 -16.10 -7.70 -3.86
N GLY A 202 -15.32 -8.58 -3.22
CA GLY A 202 -14.55 -8.33 -2.00
C GLY A 202 -15.28 -8.81 -0.75
N ALA A 203 -14.63 -9.70 0.02
CA ALA A 203 -15.17 -10.34 1.21
C ALA A 203 -14.60 -9.76 2.53
N GLY A 204 -14.33 -8.45 2.53
CA GLY A 204 -14.02 -7.69 3.75
C GLY A 204 -15.27 -7.30 4.53
N CYS A 205 -15.11 -6.48 5.58
CA CYS A 205 -16.24 -6.03 6.42
C CYS A 205 -17.42 -5.45 5.63
N VAL A 206 -17.14 -4.59 4.64
CA VAL A 206 -18.18 -3.98 3.80
C VAL A 206 -18.92 -5.03 2.98
N GLY A 207 -18.20 -5.89 2.25
CA GLY A 207 -18.82 -6.90 1.40
C GLY A 207 -19.60 -7.95 2.19
N LEU A 208 -19.05 -8.44 3.31
CA LEU A 208 -19.79 -9.33 4.22
C LEU A 208 -21.03 -8.64 4.80
N SER A 209 -21.03 -7.32 4.96
CA SER A 209 -22.21 -6.57 5.40
C SER A 209 -23.24 -6.38 4.27
N VAL A 210 -22.82 -6.29 3.01
CA VAL A 210 -23.72 -6.37 1.84
C VAL A 210 -24.43 -7.73 1.83
N VAL A 211 -23.70 -8.82 2.06
CA VAL A 211 -24.27 -10.18 2.15
C VAL A 211 -25.39 -10.22 3.19
N GLN A 212 -25.17 -9.68 4.40
CA GLN A 212 -26.22 -9.63 5.43
C GLN A 212 -27.45 -8.84 5.01
N GLY A 213 -27.26 -7.66 4.40
CA GLY A 213 -28.36 -6.84 3.92
C GLY A 213 -29.18 -7.56 2.84
N ALA A 214 -28.51 -8.32 1.97
CA ALA A 214 -29.14 -9.15 0.95
C ALA A 214 -29.88 -10.35 1.54
N VAL A 215 -29.32 -11.02 2.56
CA VAL A 215 -29.99 -12.10 3.29
C VAL A 215 -31.28 -11.62 3.94
N ILE A 216 -31.25 -10.45 4.61
CA ILE A 216 -32.44 -9.86 5.23
C ILE A 216 -33.51 -9.52 4.19
N ASN A 217 -33.10 -9.09 3.00
CA ASN A 217 -34.01 -8.87 1.88
C ASN A 217 -34.37 -10.16 1.11
N LYS A 218 -33.89 -11.32 1.57
CA LYS A 218 -34.14 -12.64 0.99
C LYS A 218 -33.74 -12.75 -0.49
N ALA A 219 -32.55 -12.24 -0.83
CA ALA A 219 -31.95 -12.47 -2.13
C ALA A 219 -31.87 -13.98 -2.43
N GLY A 220 -31.99 -14.35 -3.71
CA GLY A 220 -31.98 -15.73 -4.20
C GLY A 220 -30.58 -16.33 -4.15
N LYS A 221 -29.75 -16.07 -5.18
CA LYS A 221 -28.31 -16.37 -5.13
C LYS A 221 -27.53 -15.18 -4.58
N ILE A 222 -26.62 -15.45 -3.66
CA ILE A 222 -25.68 -14.47 -3.11
C ILE A 222 -24.27 -14.96 -3.39
N ILE A 223 -23.67 -14.45 -4.46
CA ILE A 223 -22.37 -14.89 -4.97
C ILE A 223 -21.29 -13.94 -4.46
N VAL A 224 -20.36 -14.43 -3.64
CA VAL A 224 -19.21 -13.63 -3.20
C VAL A 224 -18.00 -13.91 -4.09
N VAL A 225 -17.31 -12.85 -4.49
CA VAL A 225 -16.13 -12.91 -5.35
C VAL A 225 -14.94 -12.33 -4.61
N ASP A 226 -13.93 -13.17 -4.32
CA ASP A 226 -12.69 -12.73 -3.69
C ASP A 226 -11.50 -13.57 -4.20
N VAL A 227 -10.30 -12.99 -4.22
CA VAL A 227 -9.08 -13.67 -4.66
C VAL A 227 -8.47 -14.54 -3.56
N ASN A 228 -8.82 -14.28 -2.30
CA ASN A 228 -8.34 -15.03 -1.15
C ASN A 228 -9.32 -16.19 -0.84
N PRO A 229 -8.93 -17.46 -1.07
CA PRO A 229 -9.83 -18.59 -0.87
C PRO A 229 -10.26 -18.78 0.60
N SER A 230 -9.46 -18.31 1.57
CA SER A 230 -9.86 -18.36 2.99
C SER A 230 -11.10 -17.52 3.31
N LYS A 231 -11.50 -16.61 2.42
CA LYS A 231 -12.72 -15.81 2.58
C LYS A 231 -13.99 -16.56 2.22
N GLU A 232 -13.92 -17.74 1.62
CA GLU A 232 -15.10 -18.55 1.33
C GLU A 232 -15.87 -18.93 2.60
N GLU A 233 -15.15 -19.40 3.64
CA GLU A 233 -15.77 -19.77 4.91
C GLU A 233 -16.48 -18.57 5.55
N TRP A 234 -15.84 -17.40 5.50
CA TRP A 234 -16.43 -16.14 5.94
C TRP A 234 -17.68 -15.77 5.15
N ALA A 235 -17.62 -15.82 3.82
CA ALA A 235 -18.75 -15.54 2.95
C ALA A 235 -19.96 -16.42 3.32
N ARG A 236 -19.74 -17.74 3.45
CA ARG A 236 -20.78 -18.71 3.83
C ARG A 236 -21.34 -18.44 5.22
N LYS A 237 -20.48 -18.14 6.20
CA LYS A 237 -20.88 -17.77 7.57
C LYS A 237 -21.84 -16.56 7.61
N PHE A 238 -21.68 -15.63 6.67
CA PHE A 238 -22.52 -14.43 6.56
C PHE A 238 -23.76 -14.62 5.67
N GLY A 239 -23.87 -15.76 4.98
CA GLY A 239 -25.06 -16.15 4.21
C GLY A 239 -24.88 -16.15 2.69
N ALA A 240 -23.64 -16.11 2.19
CA ALA A 240 -23.39 -16.33 0.77
C ALA A 240 -23.77 -17.76 0.37
N THR A 241 -24.44 -17.91 -0.77
CA THR A 241 -24.79 -19.22 -1.34
C THR A 241 -23.60 -19.80 -2.12
N ASP A 242 -22.86 -18.93 -2.79
CA ASP A 242 -21.78 -19.28 -3.69
C ASP A 242 -20.55 -18.40 -3.44
N PHE A 243 -19.39 -18.96 -3.76
CA PHE A 243 -18.12 -18.25 -3.73
C PHE A 243 -17.35 -18.52 -5.02
N VAL A 244 -16.74 -17.49 -5.59
CA VAL A 244 -15.96 -17.61 -6.83
C VAL A 244 -14.62 -16.92 -6.63
N ASN A 245 -13.54 -17.69 -6.76
CA ASN A 245 -12.19 -17.14 -6.85
C ASN A 245 -11.81 -16.87 -8.31
N PRO A 246 -11.66 -15.59 -8.74
CA PRO A 246 -11.32 -15.28 -10.12
C PRO A 246 -9.97 -15.85 -10.58
N THR A 247 -9.05 -16.13 -9.64
CA THR A 247 -7.71 -16.65 -9.94
C THR A 247 -7.72 -18.13 -10.32
N GLU A 248 -8.81 -18.85 -10.03
CA GLU A 248 -8.97 -20.27 -10.31
C GLU A 248 -9.70 -20.52 -11.65
N LEU A 249 -10.23 -19.47 -12.28
CA LEU A 249 -10.95 -19.56 -13.55
C LEU A 249 -9.96 -19.77 -14.71
N LYS A 250 -9.92 -21.00 -15.25
CA LYS A 250 -9.03 -21.37 -16.35
C LYS A 250 -9.61 -20.95 -17.70
N GLY A 251 -9.25 -19.75 -18.16
CA GLY A 251 -9.59 -19.26 -19.50
C GLY A 251 -10.99 -18.64 -19.62
N GLN A 252 -11.69 -18.49 -18.49
CA GLN A 252 -12.97 -17.80 -18.36
C GLN A 252 -12.77 -16.55 -17.49
N THR A 253 -13.38 -15.43 -17.86
CA THR A 253 -13.38 -14.22 -17.04
C THR A 253 -14.42 -14.30 -15.93
N ILE A 254 -14.25 -13.51 -14.86
CA ILE A 254 -15.24 -13.44 -13.78
C ILE A 254 -16.63 -13.00 -14.28
N VAL A 255 -16.66 -12.09 -15.27
CA VAL A 255 -17.91 -11.63 -15.89
C VAL A 255 -18.63 -12.79 -16.58
N GLU A 256 -17.93 -13.54 -17.44
CA GLU A 256 -18.49 -14.70 -18.12
C GLU A 256 -18.98 -15.75 -17.12
N LYS A 257 -18.22 -16.00 -16.04
CA LYS A 257 -18.61 -16.96 -15.02
C LYS A 257 -19.89 -16.57 -14.30
N LEU A 258 -20.02 -15.30 -13.89
CA LEU A 258 -21.22 -14.82 -13.21
C LEU A 258 -22.44 -14.80 -14.14
N VAL A 259 -22.26 -14.39 -15.40
CA VAL A 259 -23.33 -14.42 -16.41
C VAL A 259 -23.82 -15.85 -16.65
N GLU A 260 -22.92 -16.84 -16.72
CA GLU A 260 -23.27 -18.26 -16.82
C GLU A 260 -24.04 -18.74 -15.57
N MET A 261 -23.57 -18.41 -14.37
CA MET A 261 -24.19 -18.82 -13.11
C MET A 261 -25.59 -18.25 -12.89
N THR A 262 -25.93 -17.16 -13.57
CA THR A 262 -27.17 -16.38 -13.37
C THR A 262 -27.99 -16.24 -14.66
N ASP A 263 -27.67 -17.01 -15.70
CA ASP A 263 -28.39 -17.05 -16.98
C ASP A 263 -28.61 -15.65 -17.62
N GLY A 264 -27.58 -14.81 -17.59
CA GLY A 264 -27.65 -13.47 -18.20
C GLY A 264 -27.02 -12.32 -17.40
N GLY A 265 -26.68 -12.57 -16.13
CA GLY A 265 -26.04 -11.62 -15.23
C GLY A 265 -26.82 -11.44 -13.92
N CYS A 266 -26.19 -10.84 -12.92
CA CYS A 266 -26.80 -10.60 -11.61
C CYS A 266 -27.75 -9.40 -11.67
N ASP A 267 -28.85 -9.44 -10.92
CA ASP A 267 -29.76 -8.30 -10.76
C ASP A 267 -29.04 -7.12 -10.10
N TYR A 268 -28.21 -7.42 -9.10
CA TYR A 268 -27.37 -6.43 -8.43
C TYR A 268 -25.92 -6.89 -8.34
N THR A 269 -25.00 -5.94 -8.49
CA THR A 269 -23.59 -6.17 -8.15
C THR A 269 -23.07 -5.08 -7.24
N PHE A 270 -22.15 -5.44 -6.36
CA PHE A 270 -21.57 -4.52 -5.37
C PHE A 270 -20.05 -4.58 -5.44
N ASP A 271 -19.39 -3.47 -5.79
CA ASP A 271 -17.93 -3.34 -5.64
C ASP A 271 -17.60 -2.89 -4.21
N CYS A 272 -16.94 -3.77 -3.46
CA CYS A 272 -16.43 -3.50 -2.13
C CYS A 272 -14.88 -3.50 -2.09
N THR A 273 -14.23 -3.31 -3.24
CA THR A 273 -12.76 -3.43 -3.38
C THR A 273 -12.04 -2.10 -3.55
N GLY A 274 -12.67 -1.11 -4.19
CA GLY A 274 -12.01 0.15 -4.55
C GLY A 274 -11.11 0.02 -5.79
N ASN A 275 -11.20 -1.07 -6.55
CA ASN A 275 -10.44 -1.29 -7.76
C ASN A 275 -11.29 -1.01 -9.01
N VAL A 276 -10.90 -0.02 -9.82
CA VAL A 276 -11.67 0.39 -11.02
C VAL A 276 -11.86 -0.72 -12.06
N SER A 277 -10.95 -1.71 -12.12
CA SER A 277 -11.10 -2.87 -13.00
C SER A 277 -12.17 -3.83 -12.48
N VAL A 278 -12.30 -3.96 -11.15
CA VAL A 278 -13.33 -4.75 -10.49
C VAL A 278 -14.69 -4.04 -10.58
N MET A 279 -14.73 -2.70 -10.38
CA MET A 279 -15.94 -1.90 -10.59
C MET A 279 -16.50 -2.09 -12.01
N ARG A 280 -15.64 -2.11 -13.02
CA ARG A 280 -16.04 -2.41 -14.40
C ARG A 280 -16.58 -3.83 -14.54
N ALA A 281 -15.91 -4.82 -13.98
CA ALA A 281 -16.34 -6.21 -14.03
C ALA A 281 -17.69 -6.42 -13.34
N ALA A 282 -17.93 -5.75 -12.20
CA ALA A 282 -19.21 -5.75 -11.51
C ALA A 282 -20.34 -5.22 -12.40
N LEU A 283 -20.13 -4.07 -13.06
CA LEU A 283 -21.10 -3.54 -14.02
C LEU A 283 -21.35 -4.50 -15.18
N GLU A 284 -20.30 -5.02 -15.82
CA GLU A 284 -20.44 -5.90 -16.97
C GLU A 284 -21.06 -7.27 -16.61
N ALA A 285 -20.99 -7.69 -15.34
CA ALA A 285 -21.63 -8.89 -14.81
C ALA A 285 -23.11 -8.70 -14.42
N CYS A 286 -23.63 -7.46 -14.42
CA CYS A 286 -25.06 -7.21 -14.20
C CYS A 286 -25.92 -7.73 -15.35
N HIS A 287 -27.17 -8.06 -15.06
CA HIS A 287 -28.13 -8.50 -16.06
C HIS A 287 -28.43 -7.40 -17.07
N LYS A 288 -28.49 -7.76 -18.35
CA LYS A 288 -28.92 -6.85 -19.41
C LYS A 288 -30.39 -6.45 -19.19
N GLY A 289 -30.72 -5.18 -19.33
CA GLY A 289 -32.09 -4.67 -19.26
C GLY A 289 -32.43 -3.95 -17.97
N TRP A 290 -32.01 -4.48 -16.82
CA TRP A 290 -32.39 -3.93 -15.51
C TRP A 290 -31.27 -3.95 -14.44
N GLY A 291 -30.16 -4.65 -14.67
CA GLY A 291 -29.19 -4.89 -13.61
C GLY A 291 -28.49 -3.62 -13.12
N GLU A 292 -28.29 -3.51 -11.81
CA GLU A 292 -27.69 -2.35 -11.17
C GLU A 292 -26.33 -2.69 -10.52
N SER A 293 -25.32 -1.87 -10.81
CA SER A 293 -24.00 -1.98 -10.19
C SER A 293 -23.76 -0.84 -9.22
N ILE A 294 -23.45 -1.19 -7.97
CA ILE A 294 -23.27 -0.28 -6.86
C ILE A 294 -21.78 -0.21 -6.51
N VAL A 295 -21.18 0.96 -6.70
CA VAL A 295 -19.79 1.23 -6.31
C VAL A 295 -19.76 1.70 -4.85
N ILE A 296 -19.11 0.93 -3.99
CA ILE A 296 -18.93 1.23 -2.56
C ILE A 296 -17.45 1.49 -2.25
N GLY A 297 -16.56 0.67 -2.82
CA GLY A 297 -15.12 0.81 -2.62
C GLY A 297 -14.59 2.15 -3.11
N VAL A 298 -13.70 2.77 -2.33
CA VAL A 298 -13.09 4.06 -2.66
C VAL A 298 -11.85 3.82 -3.51
N ALA A 299 -11.86 4.29 -4.76
CA ALA A 299 -10.72 4.18 -5.66
C ALA A 299 -9.62 5.18 -5.30
N ALA A 300 -8.38 4.84 -5.66
CA ALA A 300 -7.26 5.75 -5.51
C ALA A 300 -7.43 7.02 -6.34
N ALA A 301 -6.80 8.11 -5.89
CA ALA A 301 -6.81 9.41 -6.56
C ALA A 301 -6.48 9.32 -8.06
N GLY A 302 -7.27 10.02 -8.87
CA GLY A 302 -7.06 10.10 -10.32
C GLY A 302 -7.33 8.81 -11.10
N GLN A 303 -7.87 7.76 -10.46
CA GLN A 303 -8.36 6.58 -11.17
C GLN A 303 -9.74 6.84 -11.78
N GLU A 304 -9.96 6.28 -12.97
CA GLU A 304 -11.22 6.43 -13.70
C GLU A 304 -11.85 5.06 -13.95
N ILE A 305 -13.17 5.01 -13.78
CA ILE A 305 -13.96 3.87 -14.20
C ILE A 305 -14.28 4.00 -15.70
N SER A 306 -14.29 2.87 -16.41
CA SER A 306 -14.61 2.86 -17.84
C SER A 306 -15.39 1.61 -18.23
N THR A 307 -16.30 1.76 -19.18
CA THR A 307 -17.01 0.65 -19.82
C THR A 307 -17.37 1.02 -21.26
N ARG A 308 -17.91 0.07 -22.03
CA ARG A 308 -18.53 0.40 -23.33
C ARG A 308 -19.91 1.02 -23.05
N PRO A 309 -20.26 2.18 -23.65
CA PRO A 309 -21.57 2.80 -23.42
C PRO A 309 -22.77 1.88 -23.69
N PHE A 310 -22.59 0.93 -24.61
CA PHE A 310 -23.60 -0.09 -24.91
C PHE A 310 -24.04 -0.91 -23.68
N GLN A 311 -23.19 -1.08 -22.67
CA GLN A 311 -23.56 -1.74 -21.42
C GLN A 311 -24.68 -0.99 -20.69
N LEU A 312 -24.66 0.34 -20.72
CA LEU A 312 -25.67 1.21 -20.11
C LEU A 312 -26.88 1.40 -21.03
N VAL A 313 -26.65 1.60 -22.34
CA VAL A 313 -27.73 1.70 -23.34
C VAL A 313 -28.65 0.48 -23.29
N THR A 314 -28.09 -0.70 -23.02
CA THR A 314 -28.86 -1.95 -22.87
C THR A 314 -29.47 -2.15 -21.49
N GLY A 315 -29.64 -1.09 -20.69
CA GLY A 315 -30.49 -1.07 -19.51
C GLY A 315 -29.79 -1.28 -18.16
N ARG A 316 -28.45 -1.37 -18.11
CA ARG A 316 -27.74 -1.42 -16.83
C ARG A 316 -27.65 -0.03 -16.20
N VAL A 317 -27.67 0.02 -14.86
CA VAL A 317 -27.47 1.24 -14.08
C VAL A 317 -26.16 1.17 -13.33
N TRP A 318 -25.36 2.25 -13.36
CA TRP A 318 -24.15 2.36 -12.55
C TRP A 318 -24.29 3.52 -11.56
N LYS A 319 -24.24 3.23 -10.26
CA LYS A 319 -24.38 4.25 -9.20
C LYS A 319 -23.43 3.99 -8.03
N GLY A 320 -23.18 5.02 -7.24
CA GLY A 320 -22.35 4.95 -6.04
C GLY A 320 -23.17 4.88 -4.75
N CYS A 321 -22.51 4.55 -3.65
CA CYS A 321 -23.12 4.47 -2.33
C CYS A 321 -22.19 5.05 -1.26
N ALA A 322 -22.65 6.07 -0.53
CA ALA A 322 -21.95 6.62 0.62
C ALA A 322 -22.70 6.26 1.91
N PHE A 323 -22.00 5.68 2.89
CA PHE A 323 -22.56 5.25 4.18
C PHE A 323 -23.85 4.41 4.04
N GLY A 324 -23.93 3.59 2.98
CA GLY A 324 -25.09 2.72 2.75
C GLY A 324 -26.38 3.46 2.37
N GLY A 325 -26.32 4.76 2.04
CA GLY A 325 -27.50 5.61 1.90
C GLY A 325 -28.19 5.92 3.24
N VAL A 326 -27.59 5.55 4.36
CA VAL A 326 -28.14 5.72 5.71
C VAL A 326 -27.99 7.17 6.16
N LYS A 327 -29.05 7.73 6.73
CA LYS A 327 -29.03 8.98 7.50
C LYS A 327 -28.71 8.68 8.95
N GLY A 328 -27.44 8.82 9.34
CA GLY A 328 -26.91 8.28 10.60
C GLY A 328 -27.67 8.72 11.86
N ARG A 329 -28.02 10.00 12.01
CA ARG A 329 -28.73 10.46 13.21
C ARG A 329 -30.17 9.96 13.27
N SER A 330 -30.79 9.74 12.13
CA SER A 330 -32.19 9.29 12.05
C SER A 330 -32.35 7.77 12.03
N GLN A 331 -31.35 7.02 11.58
CA GLN A 331 -31.51 5.59 11.28
C GLN A 331 -30.53 4.65 12.01
N LEU A 332 -29.46 5.15 12.65
CA LEU A 332 -28.48 4.24 13.26
C LEU A 332 -29.07 3.44 14.44
N ASN A 333 -30.03 4.00 15.15
CA ASN A 333 -30.72 3.28 16.24
C ASN A 333 -31.49 2.05 15.75
N ASP A 334 -32.02 2.07 14.52
CA ASP A 334 -32.63 0.88 13.93
C ASP A 334 -31.59 -0.23 13.73
N LEU A 335 -30.37 0.12 13.31
CA LEU A 335 -29.27 -0.85 13.17
C LEU A 335 -28.79 -1.38 14.52
N VAL A 336 -28.76 -0.54 15.56
CA VAL A 336 -28.46 -0.98 16.93
C VAL A 336 -29.54 -1.95 17.42
N ALA A 337 -30.82 -1.67 17.14
CA ALA A 337 -31.93 -2.56 17.47
C ALA A 337 -31.85 -3.89 16.68
N ASP A 338 -31.52 -3.83 15.39
CA ASP A 338 -31.27 -5.01 14.54
C ASP A 338 -30.13 -5.87 15.11
N TYR A 339 -29.06 -5.24 15.60
CA TYR A 339 -27.96 -5.92 16.28
C TYR A 339 -28.42 -6.62 17.56
N LYS A 340 -29.08 -5.89 18.46
CA LYS A 340 -29.51 -6.42 19.77
C LYS A 340 -30.48 -7.60 19.64
N ARG A 341 -31.34 -7.62 18.62
CA ARG A 341 -32.24 -8.75 18.36
C ARG A 341 -31.61 -9.88 17.53
N GLY A 342 -30.33 -9.79 17.20
CA GLY A 342 -29.59 -10.79 16.44
C GLY A 342 -29.89 -10.82 14.93
N ALA A 343 -30.60 -9.81 14.41
CA ALA A 343 -30.86 -9.70 12.97
C ALA A 343 -29.63 -9.20 12.20
N LEU A 344 -28.80 -8.36 12.83
CA LEU A 344 -27.54 -7.87 12.28
C LEU A 344 -26.37 -8.43 13.08
N LYS A 345 -25.45 -9.15 12.43
CA LYS A 345 -24.20 -9.61 13.05
C LYS A 345 -23.24 -8.45 13.17
N VAL A 346 -22.61 -8.32 14.33
CA VAL A 346 -21.56 -7.31 14.61
C VAL A 346 -20.37 -7.96 15.33
N ASP A 347 -20.64 -8.85 16.28
CA ASP A 347 -19.63 -9.62 17.02
C ASP A 347 -18.63 -10.31 16.10
N GLU A 348 -19.12 -10.95 15.05
CA GLU A 348 -18.32 -11.80 14.17
C GLU A 348 -17.34 -11.03 13.30
N PHE A 349 -17.54 -9.71 13.10
CA PHE A 349 -16.57 -8.88 12.39
C PHE A 349 -15.30 -8.65 13.20
N ILE A 350 -15.37 -8.79 14.53
CA ILE A 350 -14.27 -8.46 15.43
C ILE A 350 -13.36 -9.68 15.55
N THR A 351 -12.46 -9.79 14.58
CA THR A 351 -11.42 -10.81 14.55
C THR A 351 -10.28 -10.49 15.50
N HIS A 352 -10.02 -9.20 15.75
CA HIS A 352 -8.88 -8.76 16.54
C HIS A 352 -9.26 -7.64 17.50
N ARG A 353 -8.64 -7.68 18.68
CA ARG A 353 -8.73 -6.64 19.69
C ARG A 353 -7.34 -6.16 20.02
N LYS A 354 -7.18 -4.84 20.08
CA LYS A 354 -5.93 -4.16 20.37
C LYS A 354 -6.18 -3.05 21.39
N THR A 355 -5.13 -2.49 21.92
CA THR A 355 -5.16 -1.32 22.81
C THR A 355 -4.60 -0.09 22.10
N LEU A 356 -4.82 1.11 22.64
CA LEU A 356 -4.32 2.34 22.03
C LEU A 356 -2.80 2.32 21.82
N GLY A 357 -2.04 1.71 22.74
CA GLY A 357 -0.59 1.52 22.59
C GLY A 357 -0.20 0.61 21.42
N GLU A 358 -1.13 -0.23 20.95
CA GLU A 358 -0.95 -1.18 19.85
C GLU A 358 -1.58 -0.66 18.54
N MET A 359 -1.83 0.65 18.41
CA MET A 359 -2.52 1.22 17.24
C MET A 359 -1.81 0.88 15.92
N ASN A 360 -0.48 1.01 15.84
CA ASN A 360 0.25 0.63 14.62
C ASN A 360 0.13 -0.87 14.31
N ASP A 361 0.14 -1.72 15.34
CA ASP A 361 -0.08 -3.16 15.18
C ASP A 361 -1.53 -3.48 14.73
N ALA A 362 -2.52 -2.68 15.14
CA ALA A 362 -3.88 -2.78 14.61
C ALA A 362 -3.94 -2.49 13.10
N PHE A 363 -3.17 -1.50 12.62
CA PHE A 363 -3.02 -1.22 11.19
C PHE A 363 -2.33 -2.35 10.43
N GLU A 364 -1.26 -2.93 10.99
CA GLU A 364 -0.58 -4.07 10.37
C GLU A 364 -1.46 -5.31 10.35
N THR A 365 -2.16 -5.60 11.46
CA THR A 365 -3.14 -6.69 11.55
C THR A 365 -4.24 -6.53 10.49
N MET A 366 -4.77 -5.31 10.27
CA MET A 366 -5.78 -5.07 9.25
C MET A 366 -5.30 -5.39 7.82
N LYS A 367 -4.00 -5.23 7.54
CA LYS A 367 -3.42 -5.55 6.22
C LYS A 367 -3.26 -7.06 6.01
N GLN A 368 -3.34 -7.86 7.07
CA GLN A 368 -3.27 -9.32 6.99
C GLN A 368 -4.59 -9.90 6.45
N GLY A 369 -4.49 -10.99 5.69
CA GLY A 369 -5.64 -11.58 4.98
C GLY A 369 -6.71 -12.22 5.88
N ASP A 370 -6.40 -12.48 7.15
CA ASP A 370 -7.26 -13.12 8.15
C ASP A 370 -8.03 -12.12 9.03
N CYS A 371 -7.67 -10.83 9.01
CA CYS A 371 -8.42 -9.79 9.70
C CYS A 371 -9.69 -9.38 8.91
N ILE A 372 -10.79 -9.20 9.62
CA ILE A 372 -12.01 -8.55 9.11
C ILE A 372 -12.13 -7.14 9.69
N ARG A 373 -12.09 -7.04 11.02
CA ARG A 373 -11.92 -5.79 11.78
C ARG A 373 -11.01 -6.00 12.99
N ALA A 374 -10.19 -4.99 13.22
CA ALA A 374 -9.49 -4.78 14.48
C ALA A 374 -10.21 -3.65 15.25
N VAL A 375 -10.56 -3.92 16.50
CA VAL A 375 -11.16 -2.94 17.42
C VAL A 375 -10.15 -2.58 18.50
N VAL A 376 -9.97 -1.29 18.72
CA VAL A 376 -8.98 -0.74 19.64
C VAL A 376 -9.68 -0.21 20.89
N ASP A 377 -9.28 -0.70 22.06
CA ASP A 377 -9.65 -0.15 23.36
C ASP A 377 -8.84 1.13 23.62
N MET A 378 -9.53 2.26 23.65
CA MET A 378 -8.90 3.57 23.79
C MET A 378 -8.53 3.90 25.24
N ARG A 379 -9.13 3.22 26.22
CA ARG A 379 -8.90 3.48 27.64
C ARG A 379 -7.69 2.74 28.18
N THR A 380 -7.28 1.67 27.50
CA THR A 380 -6.14 0.84 27.90
C THR A 380 -4.92 1.18 27.04
N LEU A 381 -3.76 1.42 27.65
CA LEU A 381 -2.51 1.74 26.94
C LEU A 381 -1.58 0.53 26.70
N VAL A 382 -1.80 -0.57 27.41
CA VAL A 382 -0.96 -1.77 27.36
C VAL A 382 -1.86 -3.00 27.22
N SER A 383 -1.45 -4.03 26.46
CA SER A 383 -2.25 -5.24 26.29
C SER A 383 -2.66 -5.83 27.64
N ARG A 384 -3.87 -6.41 27.74
CA ARG A 384 -4.36 -7.05 28.98
C ARG A 384 -3.42 -8.16 29.47
N ASP A 385 -2.70 -8.81 28.57
CA ASP A 385 -1.75 -9.87 28.90
C ASP A 385 -0.42 -9.30 29.42
N SER A 386 0.02 -8.15 28.89
CA SER A 386 1.15 -7.37 29.43
C SER A 386 0.84 -6.75 30.79
N ALA A 387 -0.38 -6.27 31.00
CA ALA A 387 -0.83 -5.72 32.29
C ALA A 387 -0.87 -6.80 33.39
N LYS A 388 -1.38 -8.01 33.07
CA LYS A 388 -1.33 -9.17 33.99
C LYS A 388 0.09 -9.61 34.32
N LEU A 389 1.02 -9.46 33.37
CA LEU A 389 2.44 -9.74 33.59
C LEU A 389 3.04 -8.70 34.54
N LEU A 390 2.73 -7.41 34.38
CA LEU A 390 3.19 -6.34 35.27
C LEU A 390 2.62 -6.46 36.69
N ASP A 391 1.35 -6.83 36.84
CA ASP A 391 0.73 -7.09 38.15
C ASP A 391 1.42 -8.27 38.88
N ARG A 392 1.87 -9.29 38.15
CA ARG A 392 2.63 -10.42 38.72
C ARG A 392 4.05 -10.05 39.19
N VAL A 393 4.63 -8.96 38.68
CA VAL A 393 5.92 -8.43 39.17
C VAL A 393 5.73 -7.56 40.42
N SER A 394 4.48 -7.19 40.75
CA SER A 394 4.17 -6.19 41.77
C SER A 394 3.69 -6.77 43.11
N GLU A 395 3.52 -8.09 43.25
CA GLU A 395 3.16 -8.71 44.52
C GLU A 395 4.39 -9.06 45.39
N PRO A 396 4.43 -8.69 46.69
CA PRO A 396 5.50 -9.11 47.58
C PRO A 396 5.37 -10.60 47.93
N ALA A 397 6.51 -11.30 47.85
CA ALA A 397 6.61 -12.74 48.07
C ALA A 397 6.04 -13.17 49.45
N SER A 398 5.01 -14.01 49.43
CA SER A 398 4.53 -14.74 50.61
C SER A 398 5.25 -16.11 50.74
N PRO A 399 5.46 -16.64 51.95
CA PRO A 399 6.35 -17.77 52.20
C PRO A 399 5.74 -19.13 51.81
N PRO A 400 6.55 -20.20 51.67
CA PRO A 400 6.13 -21.39 50.93
C PRO A 400 5.16 -22.24 51.75
N ARG A 401 3.99 -22.53 51.17
CA ARG A 401 3.06 -23.51 51.72
C ARG A 401 3.46 -24.91 51.25
N ARG A 402 3.72 -25.80 52.21
CA ARG A 402 3.88 -27.25 52.05
C ARG A 402 2.73 -27.84 51.24
N THR A 403 3.03 -28.61 50.19
CA THR A 403 2.07 -29.52 49.55
C THR A 403 2.65 -30.93 49.50
N THR A 404 1.88 -31.85 50.05
CA THR A 404 2.12 -33.27 50.18
C THR A 404 1.98 -34.02 48.85
N ARG A 405 2.66 -35.16 48.77
CA ARG A 405 2.58 -36.20 47.72
C ARG A 405 1.14 -36.49 47.29
N SER A 406 0.82 -36.26 46.02
CA SER A 406 0.21 -37.26 45.11
C SER A 406 -0.27 -36.58 43.82
N SER A 407 0.43 -36.81 42.70
CA SER A 407 -0.14 -37.03 41.36
C SER A 407 0.97 -37.10 40.31
N LEU A 408 1.85 -38.10 40.45
CA LEU A 408 2.64 -38.63 39.34
C LEU A 408 1.87 -39.83 38.79
N ALA A 409 1.16 -39.62 37.68
CA ALA A 409 0.87 -40.64 36.68
C ALA A 409 -0.09 -40.05 35.64
N ARG A 410 0.46 -39.52 34.55
CA ARG A 410 -0.02 -39.70 33.17
C ARG A 410 0.93 -38.96 32.23
N PHE A 411 1.22 -39.61 31.11
CA PHE A 411 2.13 -39.22 30.03
C PHE A 411 3.60 -39.60 30.20
N ALA A 412 3.83 -40.91 30.26
CA ALA A 412 4.93 -41.53 29.56
C ALA A 412 4.37 -42.71 28.75
N LEU A 413 4.23 -42.53 27.43
CA LEU A 413 4.62 -43.49 26.39
C LEU A 413 4.06 -43.05 25.03
N ALA A 414 4.98 -42.90 24.08
CA ALA A 414 4.93 -43.38 22.70
C ALA A 414 5.29 -42.28 21.69
N ALA A 415 6.60 -42.08 21.54
CA ALA A 415 7.18 -41.60 20.31
C ALA A 415 6.96 -42.66 19.21
N LYS A 416 6.43 -42.23 18.07
CA LYS A 416 6.75 -42.80 16.76
C LYS A 416 6.93 -41.65 15.78
N THR A 417 8.12 -41.67 15.19
CA THR A 417 8.63 -40.90 14.08
C THR A 417 7.86 -41.23 12.80
N GLU A 418 7.38 -40.20 12.10
CA GLU A 418 7.15 -40.24 10.66
C GLU A 418 7.74 -38.97 10.03
N ASP A 419 8.47 -39.17 8.94
CA ASP A 419 9.20 -38.19 8.16
C ASP A 419 8.28 -37.12 7.56
N ILE A 420 8.42 -35.87 8.01
CA ILE A 420 7.87 -34.70 7.32
C ILE A 420 9.00 -34.01 6.58
N LYS A 421 9.06 -34.22 5.27
CA LYS A 421 9.77 -33.31 4.35
C LYS A 421 9.14 -31.93 4.46
N ALA A 422 9.86 -30.98 5.05
CA ALA A 422 9.48 -29.58 5.07
C ALA A 422 9.59 -29.00 3.65
N ASP A 423 8.44 -28.66 3.05
CA ASP A 423 8.35 -27.85 1.84
C ASP A 423 8.68 -26.39 2.23
N ILE A 424 9.96 -26.02 2.13
CA ILE A 424 10.43 -24.64 2.37
C ILE A 424 10.03 -23.83 1.14
N ARG A 425 8.94 -23.05 1.25
CA ARG A 425 8.52 -22.11 0.21
C ARG A 425 9.09 -20.72 0.48
N ASP A 426 9.79 -20.20 -0.52
CA ASP A 426 10.38 -18.87 -0.56
C ASP A 426 9.32 -17.77 -0.56
N ILE A 427 9.59 -16.68 0.17
CA ILE A 427 8.69 -15.53 0.35
C ILE A 427 8.65 -14.60 -0.87
N GLU A 428 9.54 -14.80 -1.85
CA GLU A 428 9.64 -13.96 -3.05
C GLU A 428 8.90 -14.50 -4.30
N ASP A 429 8.24 -15.67 -4.23
CA ASP A 429 7.76 -16.39 -5.43
C ASP A 429 6.23 -16.38 -5.70
N VAL A 430 5.47 -15.47 -5.08
CA VAL A 430 4.01 -15.38 -5.32
C VAL A 430 3.61 -14.16 -6.15
N VAL A 431 4.16 -14.01 -7.37
CA VAL A 431 3.51 -13.24 -8.45
C VAL A 431 3.93 -13.79 -9.81
N SER A 432 3.00 -14.37 -10.58
CA SER A 432 3.16 -14.61 -12.03
C SER A 432 2.46 -13.51 -12.85
N PRO A 433 3.02 -13.03 -13.97
CA PRO A 433 2.34 -12.14 -14.91
C PRO A 433 1.27 -12.88 -15.73
N PRO A 434 0.25 -12.16 -16.24
CA PRO A 434 -0.88 -12.76 -16.95
C PRO A 434 -0.46 -13.32 -18.33
N PRO A 435 -1.16 -14.33 -18.87
CA PRO A 435 -0.81 -14.96 -20.13
C PRO A 435 -1.05 -14.02 -21.33
N PRO A 436 -0.24 -14.10 -22.40
CA PRO A 436 -0.50 -13.36 -23.63
C PRO A 436 -1.70 -13.96 -24.39
N LYS A 437 -2.67 -13.11 -24.75
CA LYS A 437 -3.79 -13.45 -25.64
C LYS A 437 -3.27 -13.91 -27.00
N ARG A 438 -3.56 -15.17 -27.37
CA ARG A 438 -3.38 -15.66 -28.75
C ARG A 438 -4.35 -14.93 -29.68
N ARG A 439 -3.82 -14.25 -30.69
CA ARG A 439 -4.59 -13.89 -31.90
C ARG A 439 -4.91 -15.20 -32.64
N ARG A 440 -6.18 -15.59 -32.68
CA ARG A 440 -6.67 -16.53 -33.70
C ARG A 440 -6.69 -15.77 -35.02
N VAL A 441 -5.83 -16.16 -35.95
CA VAL A 441 -6.03 -15.92 -37.38
C VAL A 441 -7.06 -16.95 -37.82
N VAL A 442 -8.27 -16.51 -38.13
CA VAL A 442 -9.24 -17.35 -38.84
C VAL A 442 -8.90 -17.20 -40.32
N ALA A 443 -8.29 -18.22 -40.89
CA ALA A 443 -8.27 -18.40 -42.34
C ALA A 443 -9.68 -18.85 -42.76
N VAL A 444 -10.44 -17.95 -43.39
CA VAL A 444 -11.67 -18.32 -44.08
C VAL A 444 -11.27 -18.73 -45.48
N LYS A 445 -11.48 -20.01 -45.80
CA LYS A 445 -11.51 -20.53 -47.16
C LYS A 445 -12.64 -19.84 -47.93
N LEU A 446 -12.29 -19.25 -49.07
CA LEU A 446 -13.24 -18.92 -50.13
C LEU A 446 -13.68 -20.23 -50.80
N GLU A 447 -14.98 -20.50 -50.80
CA GLU A 447 -15.64 -21.36 -51.78
C GLU A 447 -16.77 -20.56 -52.44
N ASP A 448 -16.78 -20.65 -53.77
CA ASP A 448 -17.69 -20.01 -54.72
C ASP A 448 -19.17 -20.35 -54.49
N VAL A 449 -20.05 -19.35 -54.50
CA VAL A 449 -21.35 -19.44 -55.19
C VAL A 449 -21.73 -18.09 -55.79
N SER A 450 -22.15 -18.14 -57.04
CA SER A 450 -22.43 -17.09 -58.01
C SER A 450 -23.84 -16.48 -57.91
N ARG A 451 -24.04 -15.41 -58.71
CA ARG A 451 -25.28 -14.70 -59.17
C ARG A 451 -25.54 -13.35 -58.48
N SER A 452 -25.29 -12.19 -59.11
CA SER A 452 -25.83 -11.56 -60.34
C SER A 452 -26.83 -10.45 -60.00
N GLY A 453 -26.60 -9.24 -60.54
CA GLY A 453 -27.61 -8.18 -60.63
C GLY A 453 -27.06 -6.80 -60.28
N GLY A 454 -26.66 -6.03 -61.29
CA GLY A 454 -26.25 -4.63 -61.13
C GLY A 454 -27.42 -3.66 -60.99
N ILE A 455 -27.10 -2.39 -60.70
CA ILE A 455 -27.69 -1.17 -61.28
C ILE A 455 -26.84 0.03 -60.85
N LYS A 456 -26.64 0.96 -61.79
CA LYS A 456 -25.95 2.25 -61.72
C LYS A 456 -26.81 3.30 -61.00
N SER A 457 -26.19 4.31 -60.37
CA SER A 457 -26.35 5.73 -60.79
C SER A 457 -25.66 6.72 -59.83
N GLU A 458 -25.06 7.71 -60.46
CA GLU A 458 -24.39 8.90 -59.92
C GLU A 458 -25.34 9.86 -59.18
N GLY A 459 -24.76 10.78 -58.40
CA GLY A 459 -25.44 11.94 -57.84
C GLY A 459 -24.53 12.84 -57.00
N ILE A 460 -23.68 13.62 -57.66
CA ILE A 460 -22.99 14.79 -57.08
C ILE A 460 -23.96 15.97 -57.12
N LYS A 461 -24.18 16.67 -55.99
CA LYS A 461 -24.31 18.14 -55.97
C LYS A 461 -23.75 18.71 -54.66
N SER A 462 -22.96 19.75 -54.87
CA SER A 462 -22.22 20.61 -53.96
C SER A 462 -23.07 21.73 -53.38
N GLU A 463 -22.69 22.26 -52.21
CA GLU A 463 -22.67 23.71 -51.96
C GLU A 463 -21.64 24.06 -50.87
N TYR A 464 -20.57 24.74 -51.30
CA TYR A 464 -19.70 25.61 -50.49
C TYR A 464 -20.35 27.02 -50.44
N ILE A 465 -20.15 27.91 -49.46
CA ILE A 465 -18.96 28.79 -49.31
C ILE A 465 -19.09 29.71 -48.05
N LYS A 466 -17.99 29.77 -47.25
CA LYS A 466 -17.29 30.88 -46.52
C LYS A 466 -18.02 31.81 -45.51
N SER A 467 -17.37 32.47 -44.54
CA SER A 467 -15.95 32.89 -44.27
C SER A 467 -15.79 33.28 -42.79
N GLU A 468 -14.72 32.85 -42.08
CA GLU A 468 -13.45 33.55 -41.68
C GLU A 468 -13.59 34.54 -40.50
N ALA A 469 -12.64 34.76 -39.59
CA ALA A 469 -11.16 34.73 -39.63
C ALA A 469 -10.57 34.49 -38.18
N VAL A 470 -9.28 34.29 -37.87
CA VAL A 470 -7.99 34.71 -38.44
C VAL A 470 -6.89 33.72 -37.99
N GLU A 471 -6.00 33.32 -38.90
CA GLU A 471 -4.64 32.81 -38.63
C GLU A 471 -3.63 33.96 -38.63
N ASP A 472 -2.60 33.90 -37.78
CA ASP A 472 -1.21 34.27 -38.11
C ASP A 472 -0.31 33.77 -36.94
N SER A 473 0.91 33.25 -37.09
CA SER A 473 1.82 33.11 -38.24
C SER A 473 2.91 32.07 -37.92
N LEU A 474 3.13 31.11 -38.85
CA LEU A 474 4.41 30.66 -39.44
C LEU A 474 5.64 30.41 -38.52
N SER A 475 6.09 29.18 -38.30
CA SER A 475 6.91 28.31 -39.19
C SER A 475 8.38 28.71 -39.34
N SER A 476 9.29 27.99 -38.66
CA SER A 476 10.68 27.73 -39.11
C SER A 476 11.50 26.90 -38.09
N ILE A 477 11.46 25.55 -38.19
CA ILE A 477 12.59 24.70 -37.74
C ILE A 477 12.80 23.59 -38.80
N PRO A 478 14.02 23.33 -39.29
CA PRO A 478 14.28 22.33 -40.32
C PRO A 478 13.99 20.89 -39.83
N SER A 479 13.39 20.08 -40.71
CA SER A 479 13.24 18.64 -40.48
C SER A 479 14.60 17.94 -40.44
N PRO A 480 14.88 17.04 -39.46
CA PRO A 480 16.13 16.29 -39.41
C PRO A 480 16.20 15.24 -40.54
N PRO A 481 17.42 14.80 -40.94
CA PRO A 481 17.61 13.89 -42.07
C PRO A 481 16.96 12.52 -41.83
N PRO A 482 16.64 11.77 -42.90
CA PRO A 482 15.91 10.52 -42.80
C PRO A 482 16.72 9.48 -42.01
N LYS A 483 16.12 8.97 -40.92
CA LYS A 483 16.73 7.94 -40.07
C LYS A 483 16.90 6.64 -40.85
N ALA A 484 18.11 6.06 -40.78
CA ALA A 484 18.38 4.69 -41.19
C ALA A 484 17.31 3.72 -40.62
N PRO A 485 16.92 2.66 -41.37
CA PRO A 485 15.88 1.74 -40.96
C PRO A 485 16.27 1.09 -39.63
N ARG A 486 15.44 1.30 -38.59
CA ARG A 486 15.63 0.68 -37.28
C ARG A 486 15.54 -0.83 -37.43
N ARG A 487 16.68 -1.54 -37.33
CA ARG A 487 16.70 -3.01 -37.21
C ARG A 487 15.78 -3.40 -36.05
N ALA A 488 14.80 -4.27 -36.31
CA ALA A 488 13.91 -4.78 -35.28
C ALA A 488 14.74 -5.58 -34.24
N ARG A 489 14.56 -5.26 -32.95
CA ARG A 489 15.21 -5.99 -31.84
C ARG A 489 14.90 -7.48 -31.96
N LYS A 490 15.94 -8.31 -31.99
CA LYS A 490 15.82 -9.76 -31.90
C LYS A 490 16.00 -10.17 -30.43
N PRO A 491 15.02 -10.84 -29.79
CA PRO A 491 15.16 -11.33 -28.42
C PRO A 491 16.19 -12.47 -28.35
N ALA A 492 16.62 -12.82 -27.14
CA ALA A 492 17.47 -13.99 -26.93
C ALA A 492 16.79 -15.25 -27.49
N ARG A 493 17.54 -16.09 -28.21
CA ARG A 493 16.99 -17.21 -28.98
C ARG A 493 18.00 -18.34 -29.11
N LYS A 494 17.49 -19.58 -29.09
CA LYS A 494 18.32 -20.77 -29.31
C LYS A 494 18.77 -20.80 -30.77
N ALA A 495 20.07 -20.83 -30.99
CA ALA A 495 20.70 -21.13 -32.27
C ALA A 495 21.25 -22.55 -32.19
N VAL A 496 21.02 -23.33 -33.25
CA VAL A 496 21.60 -24.66 -33.41
C VAL A 496 22.70 -24.52 -34.43
N ASP A 497 23.92 -24.84 -34.04
CA ASP A 497 25.00 -24.96 -35.01
C ASP A 497 24.76 -26.23 -35.84
N HIS A 498 24.41 -26.03 -37.11
CA HIS A 498 24.10 -27.12 -38.03
C HIS A 498 25.31 -27.99 -38.40
N SER A 499 26.53 -27.61 -38.00
CA SER A 499 27.76 -28.37 -38.21
C SER A 499 28.20 -29.22 -37.02
N THR A 500 27.89 -28.79 -35.79
CA THR A 500 28.32 -29.46 -34.53
C THR A 500 27.16 -30.06 -33.74
N GLY A 501 25.91 -29.69 -34.04
CA GLY A 501 24.72 -30.09 -33.29
C GLY A 501 24.58 -29.40 -31.93
N GLU A 502 25.51 -28.52 -31.58
CA GLU A 502 25.54 -27.81 -30.31
C GLU A 502 24.49 -26.68 -30.30
N THR A 503 23.71 -26.61 -29.22
CA THR A 503 22.66 -25.59 -29.06
C THR A 503 23.19 -24.47 -28.16
N THR A 504 23.37 -23.28 -28.73
CA THR A 504 23.78 -22.07 -27.99
C THR A 504 22.63 -21.07 -27.93
N ILE A 505 22.62 -20.19 -26.92
CA ILE A 505 21.60 -19.13 -26.81
C ILE A 505 22.24 -17.82 -27.28
N GLU A 506 21.78 -17.31 -28.42
CA GLU A 506 22.16 -15.99 -28.89
C GLU A 506 21.61 -14.91 -27.95
N PRO A 507 22.40 -13.90 -27.57
CA PRO A 507 21.94 -12.81 -26.73
C PRO A 507 21.03 -11.83 -27.50
N PRO A 508 20.22 -10.98 -26.83
CA PRO A 508 19.39 -9.98 -27.49
C PRO A 508 20.24 -9.02 -28.33
N SER A 509 19.86 -8.71 -29.57
CA SER A 509 20.73 -8.01 -30.54
C SER A 509 21.29 -6.63 -30.12
N ASP A 510 20.72 -6.01 -29.09
CA ASP A 510 21.08 -4.69 -28.57
C ASP A 510 21.42 -4.68 -27.07
N TRP A 511 21.61 -5.86 -26.46
CA TRP A 511 21.89 -5.99 -25.03
C TRP A 511 23.12 -5.18 -24.61
N GLU A 512 24.20 -5.27 -25.38
CA GLU A 512 25.49 -4.65 -25.04
C GLU A 512 25.44 -3.13 -25.17
N ALA A 513 24.79 -2.61 -26.21
CA ALA A 513 24.55 -1.18 -26.38
C ALA A 513 23.72 -0.62 -25.21
N MET A 514 22.62 -1.31 -24.85
CA MET A 514 21.79 -0.91 -23.71
C MET A 514 22.56 -0.96 -22.40
N TYR A 515 23.34 -2.02 -22.18
CA TYR A 515 24.18 -2.19 -21.00
C TYR A 515 25.18 -1.04 -20.84
N ASN A 516 25.90 -0.71 -21.92
CA ASN A 516 26.89 0.38 -21.93
C ASN A 516 26.26 1.75 -21.71
N VAL A 517 25.08 2.01 -22.27
CA VAL A 517 24.35 3.27 -22.01
C VAL A 517 23.94 3.37 -20.54
N VAL A 518 23.45 2.28 -19.93
CA VAL A 518 23.12 2.30 -18.50
C VAL A 518 24.36 2.49 -17.64
N ARG A 519 25.49 1.85 -17.96
CA ARG A 519 26.76 2.12 -17.27
C ARG A 519 27.14 3.59 -17.33
N LYS A 520 27.02 4.24 -18.50
CA LYS A 520 27.24 5.69 -18.64
C LYS A 520 26.27 6.52 -17.81
N MET A 521 24.99 6.17 -17.79
CA MET A 521 23.98 6.85 -16.96
C MET A 521 24.27 6.71 -15.46
N ARG A 522 24.95 5.64 -15.06
CA ARG A 522 25.32 5.33 -13.67
C ARG A 522 26.70 5.85 -13.29
N ALA A 523 27.49 6.35 -14.24
CA ALA A 523 28.77 7.02 -13.98
C ALA A 523 28.53 8.44 -13.42
N PRO A 524 29.53 9.04 -12.72
CA PRO A 524 29.42 10.40 -12.18
C PRO A 524 28.92 11.42 -13.21
N GLY A 525 27.95 12.24 -12.81
CA GLY A 525 27.28 13.21 -13.69
C GLY A 525 26.19 12.63 -14.60
N GLY A 526 26.01 11.30 -14.60
CA GLY A 526 24.92 10.63 -15.32
C GLY A 526 23.56 10.76 -14.62
N ALA A 527 22.48 10.68 -15.41
CA ALA A 527 21.11 10.87 -14.90
C ALA A 527 20.63 9.82 -13.89
N ALA A 528 21.33 8.69 -13.77
CA ALA A 528 21.05 7.65 -12.78
C ALA A 528 22.16 7.54 -11.72
N TYR A 529 23.09 8.48 -11.66
CA TYR A 529 24.13 8.53 -10.63
C TYR A 529 23.56 8.93 -9.26
N GLY A 530 24.21 8.49 -8.17
CA GLY A 530 23.82 8.86 -6.80
C GLY A 530 22.56 8.15 -6.31
N ALA A 531 22.30 6.94 -6.80
CA ALA A 531 21.22 6.10 -6.28
C ALA A 531 21.58 5.59 -4.88
N ALA A 532 20.58 5.25 -4.07
CA ALA A 532 20.82 4.76 -2.71
C ALA A 532 21.73 3.52 -2.70
N VAL A 533 21.58 2.62 -3.67
CA VAL A 533 22.42 1.41 -3.78
C VAL A 533 23.92 1.72 -3.94
N ASP A 534 24.30 2.91 -4.44
CA ASP A 534 25.71 3.29 -4.66
C ASP A 534 26.49 3.46 -3.35
N THR A 535 25.80 3.90 -2.29
CA THR A 535 26.40 4.22 -1.00
C THR A 535 25.85 3.38 0.15
N MET A 536 24.61 2.92 0.02
CA MET A 536 23.84 2.24 1.06
C MET A 536 23.37 0.85 0.61
N GLY A 537 23.85 0.36 -0.53
CA GLY A 537 23.56 -0.99 -1.02
C GLY A 537 24.15 -2.06 -0.09
N CYS A 538 23.42 -3.15 0.10
CA CYS A 538 23.77 -4.19 1.08
C CYS A 538 25.13 -4.84 0.83
N GLU A 539 25.61 -4.80 -0.40
CA GLU A 539 26.95 -5.27 -0.80
C GLU A 539 28.10 -4.43 -0.21
N ARG A 540 27.81 -3.28 0.42
CA ARG A 540 28.79 -2.29 0.94
C ARG A 540 28.66 -2.02 2.43
N LEU A 541 27.78 -2.74 3.12
CA LEU A 541 27.45 -2.46 4.53
C LEU A 541 28.29 -3.27 5.53
N ALA A 542 29.21 -4.11 5.07
CA ALA A 542 30.14 -4.78 5.97
C ALA A 542 31.18 -3.78 6.50
N ASP A 543 31.35 -3.74 7.82
CA ASP A 543 32.41 -2.96 8.47
C ASP A 543 33.81 -3.50 8.08
N GLU A 544 34.60 -2.67 7.40
CA GLU A 544 35.94 -3.03 6.89
C GLU A 544 36.96 -3.29 8.01
N GLU A 545 36.72 -2.76 9.22
CA GLU A 545 37.58 -2.96 10.39
C GLU A 545 37.27 -4.28 11.13
N ALA A 546 36.13 -4.92 10.83
CA ALA A 546 35.73 -6.16 11.47
C ALA A 546 36.55 -7.36 10.97
N SER A 547 36.54 -8.47 11.74
CA SER A 547 37.22 -9.69 11.32
C SER A 547 36.65 -10.22 9.99
N PRO A 548 37.41 -10.95 9.15
CA PRO A 548 36.88 -11.48 7.89
C PRO A 548 35.59 -12.31 8.07
N LYS A 549 35.47 -12.99 9.21
CA LYS A 549 34.29 -13.76 9.59
C LYS A 549 33.09 -12.87 9.92
N ASP A 550 33.32 -11.79 10.66
CA ASP A 550 32.26 -10.83 10.99
C ASP A 550 31.86 -10.00 9.77
N GLN A 551 32.78 -9.67 8.86
CA GLN A 551 32.45 -9.02 7.58
C GLN A 551 31.50 -9.86 6.73
N ARG A 552 31.72 -11.18 6.68
CA ARG A 552 30.81 -12.11 6.02
C ARG A 552 29.46 -12.15 6.72
N TYR A 553 29.44 -12.20 8.04
CA TYR A 553 28.22 -12.15 8.82
C TYR A 553 27.44 -10.83 8.62
N HIS A 554 28.13 -9.69 8.57
CA HIS A 554 27.55 -8.38 8.26
C HIS A 554 26.89 -8.39 6.88
N SER A 555 27.54 -8.98 5.88
CA SER A 555 27.00 -9.10 4.53
C SER A 555 25.71 -9.92 4.50
N LEU A 556 25.68 -11.04 5.22
CA LEU A 556 24.48 -11.88 5.36
C LEU A 556 23.34 -11.13 6.08
N VAL A 557 23.64 -10.48 7.22
CA VAL A 557 22.64 -9.73 7.99
C VAL A 557 22.10 -8.55 7.18
N ALA A 558 22.95 -7.82 6.45
CA ALA A 558 22.53 -6.75 5.57
C ALA A 558 21.54 -7.25 4.50
N LEU A 559 21.83 -8.39 3.86
CA LEU A 559 20.93 -9.01 2.89
C LEU A 559 19.61 -9.45 3.53
N MET A 560 19.64 -10.10 4.69
CA MET A 560 18.43 -10.51 5.42
C MET A 560 17.56 -9.30 5.80
N LEU A 561 18.18 -8.20 6.23
CA LEU A 561 17.47 -6.95 6.55
C LEU A 561 16.93 -6.25 5.30
N SER A 562 17.58 -6.40 4.15
CA SER A 562 17.23 -5.71 2.90
C SER A 562 15.88 -6.11 2.30
N SER A 563 15.40 -7.34 2.55
CA SER A 563 14.15 -7.81 1.94
C SER A 563 13.00 -6.87 2.30
N GLN A 564 12.32 -6.32 1.29
CA GLN A 564 11.21 -5.38 1.47
C GLN A 564 11.54 -4.17 2.37
N THR A 565 12.81 -3.74 2.38
CA THR A 565 13.29 -2.56 3.14
C THR A 565 14.12 -1.69 2.22
N LYS A 566 14.01 -0.36 2.35
CA LYS A 566 14.81 0.58 1.55
C LYS A 566 16.28 0.52 1.97
N ASP A 567 17.19 0.60 1.01
CA ASP A 567 18.65 0.62 1.25
C ASP A 567 19.06 1.64 2.32
N THR A 568 18.47 2.84 2.29
CA THR A 568 18.77 3.90 3.26
C THR A 568 18.42 3.53 4.70
N VAL A 569 17.35 2.77 4.90
CA VAL A 569 16.93 2.28 6.21
C VAL A 569 17.80 1.11 6.66
N THR A 570 18.07 0.17 5.75
CA THR A 570 18.96 -0.96 6.00
C THR A 570 20.35 -0.49 6.42
N ALA A 571 20.91 0.51 5.75
CA ALA A 571 22.22 1.07 6.08
C ALA A 571 22.28 1.68 7.49
N VAL A 572 21.27 2.48 7.88
CA VAL A 572 21.20 3.07 9.22
C VAL A 572 21.12 1.98 10.30
N VAL A 573 20.30 0.95 10.07
CA VAL A 573 20.13 -0.14 11.04
C VAL A 573 21.36 -1.03 11.11
N MET A 574 22.02 -1.31 9.98
CA MET A 574 23.30 -2.04 9.95
C MET A 574 24.36 -1.32 10.77
N ARG A 575 24.50 0.01 10.59
CA ARG A 575 25.42 0.82 11.39
C ARG A 575 25.09 0.73 12.88
N LYS A 576 23.81 0.84 13.24
CA LYS A 576 23.36 0.71 14.63
C LYS A 576 23.72 -0.65 15.23
N LEU A 577 23.47 -1.75 14.50
CA LEU A 577 23.86 -3.09 14.95
C LEU A 577 25.38 -3.23 15.10
N GLN A 578 26.15 -2.64 14.20
CA GLN A 578 27.61 -2.67 14.24
C GLN A 578 28.19 -1.90 15.43
N THR A 579 27.55 -0.81 15.85
CA THR A 579 28.09 0.07 16.90
C THR A 579 27.45 -0.12 18.27
N GLU A 580 26.19 -0.53 18.34
CA GLU A 580 25.39 -0.50 19.57
C GLU A 580 24.92 -1.88 20.06
N LEU A 581 25.13 -2.96 19.30
CA LEU A 581 24.69 -4.28 19.74
C LEU A 581 25.47 -4.72 21.00
N PRO A 582 24.80 -5.03 22.12
CA PRO A 582 25.50 -5.31 23.38
C PRO A 582 26.41 -6.53 23.29
N ALA A 583 27.54 -6.45 24.00
CA ALA A 583 28.47 -7.57 24.13
C ALA A 583 27.83 -8.73 24.91
N TYR A 584 28.05 -9.96 24.46
CA TYR A 584 27.50 -11.17 25.09
C TYR A 584 28.04 -11.45 26.50
N LYS A 585 29.17 -10.84 26.88
CA LYS A 585 29.75 -10.90 28.23
C LYS A 585 30.63 -9.67 28.52
N PRO A 586 30.87 -9.33 29.80
CA PRO A 586 31.81 -8.28 30.17
C PRO A 586 33.20 -8.52 29.56
N GLY A 587 33.77 -7.49 28.92
CA GLY A 587 35.08 -7.53 28.26
C GLY A 587 35.10 -8.10 26.83
N ALA A 588 33.96 -8.54 26.29
CA ALA A 588 33.83 -8.88 24.87
C ALA A 588 33.53 -7.64 24.01
N PRO A 589 33.87 -7.65 22.70
CA PRO A 589 33.60 -6.54 21.80
C PRO A 589 32.09 -6.32 21.64
N VAL A 590 31.67 -5.05 21.70
CA VAL A 590 30.33 -4.61 21.28
C VAL A 590 30.22 -4.68 19.76
N GLY A 591 28.99 -4.70 19.25
CA GLY A 591 28.72 -4.66 17.81
C GLY A 591 28.25 -5.99 17.23
N LEU A 592 28.06 -5.99 15.91
CA LEU A 592 27.40 -7.08 15.20
C LEU A 592 28.33 -8.29 15.04
N ASN A 593 28.09 -9.34 15.79
CA ASN A 593 28.70 -10.65 15.58
C ASN A 593 27.74 -11.75 16.03
N VAL A 594 28.03 -13.00 15.67
CA VAL A 594 27.16 -14.15 15.95
C VAL A 594 26.88 -14.32 17.45
N ASN A 595 27.90 -14.15 18.31
CA ASN A 595 27.74 -14.33 19.75
C ASN A 595 26.84 -13.24 20.37
N ASN A 596 27.04 -11.97 19.98
CA ASN A 596 26.21 -10.86 20.41
C ASN A 596 24.77 -11.01 19.92
N MET A 597 24.55 -11.49 18.69
CA MET A 597 23.19 -11.73 18.15
C MET A 597 22.44 -12.85 18.89
N ILE A 598 23.16 -13.90 19.32
CA ILE A 598 22.56 -14.97 20.15
C ILE A 598 22.19 -14.42 21.53
N ALA A 599 23.10 -13.67 22.15
CA ALA A 599 22.96 -13.21 23.53
C ALA A 599 21.99 -12.03 23.71
N VAL A 600 21.83 -11.17 22.70
CA VAL A 600 20.94 -9.99 22.78
C VAL A 600 19.49 -10.42 23.07
N ASP A 601 18.83 -9.69 23.96
CA ASP A 601 17.40 -9.88 24.23
C ASP A 601 16.58 -9.70 22.93
N PRO A 602 15.63 -10.61 22.61
CA PRO A 602 14.82 -10.49 21.40
C PRO A 602 14.05 -9.18 21.29
N THR A 603 13.58 -8.63 22.42
CA THR A 603 12.85 -7.35 22.45
C THR A 603 13.79 -6.20 22.12
N LEU A 604 14.99 -6.19 22.71
CA LEU A 604 16.01 -5.19 22.39
C LEU A 604 16.48 -5.27 20.94
N LEU A 605 16.69 -6.49 20.41
CA LEU A 605 17.05 -6.68 19.00
C LEU A 605 15.94 -6.18 18.09
N ASN A 606 14.68 -6.52 18.39
CA ASN A 606 13.52 -6.05 17.66
C ASN A 606 13.40 -4.52 17.67
N GLN A 607 13.58 -3.89 18.83
CA GLN A 607 13.65 -2.44 18.98
C GLN A 607 14.86 -1.83 18.26
N THR A 608 15.97 -2.56 18.10
CA THR A 608 17.15 -2.06 17.40
C THR A 608 16.90 -2.02 15.89
N ILE A 609 16.20 -3.03 15.36
CA ILE A 609 15.91 -3.16 13.93
C ILE A 609 14.49 -2.73 13.54
N TRP A 610 13.74 -2.09 14.43
CA TRP A 610 12.31 -1.77 14.28
C TRP A 610 11.96 -1.05 12.97
N ALA A 611 12.85 -0.19 12.49
CA ALA A 611 12.66 0.57 11.26
C ALA A 611 12.66 -0.30 9.99
N VAL A 612 13.16 -1.55 10.08
CA VAL A 612 13.21 -2.50 8.98
C VAL A 612 11.83 -3.13 8.74
N GLY A 613 11.41 -3.26 7.49
CA GLY A 613 10.14 -3.91 7.15
C GLY A 613 10.11 -5.37 7.62
N PHE A 614 8.99 -5.82 8.19
CA PHE A 614 8.85 -7.16 8.81
C PHE A 614 9.88 -7.45 9.92
N HIS A 615 10.27 -6.44 10.70
CA HIS A 615 11.27 -6.56 11.77
C HIS A 615 10.99 -7.71 12.75
N ASN A 616 9.73 -8.01 13.10
CA ASN A 616 9.36 -9.15 13.96
C ASN A 616 9.86 -10.51 13.42
N ASN A 617 9.61 -10.77 12.14
CA ASN A 617 10.10 -11.99 11.48
C ASN A 617 11.62 -11.98 11.37
N LYS A 618 12.20 -10.82 11.06
CA LYS A 618 13.66 -10.68 10.93
C LYS A 618 14.38 -10.84 12.26
N THR A 619 13.83 -10.36 13.38
CA THR A 619 14.36 -10.63 14.73
C THR A 619 14.45 -12.12 14.97
N ARG A 620 13.37 -12.86 14.70
CA ARG A 620 13.34 -14.30 14.85
C ARG A 620 14.35 -14.99 13.93
N TYR A 621 14.36 -14.62 12.64
CA TYR A 621 15.28 -15.21 11.66
C TYR A 621 16.75 -14.91 11.97
N LEU A 622 17.10 -13.69 12.37
CA LEU A 622 18.48 -13.33 12.72
C LEU A 622 18.98 -14.12 13.93
N LYS A 623 18.14 -14.30 14.96
CA LYS A 623 18.49 -15.14 16.11
C LYS A 623 18.65 -16.60 15.72
N GLN A 624 17.67 -17.17 15.01
CA GLN A 624 17.72 -18.56 14.55
C GLN A 624 18.92 -18.81 13.63
N THR A 625 19.21 -17.89 12.71
CA THR A 625 20.39 -17.94 11.85
C THR A 625 21.63 -17.94 12.71
N ALA A 626 21.79 -17.01 13.66
CA ALA A 626 22.98 -16.97 14.52
C ALA A 626 23.18 -18.28 15.30
N GLU A 627 22.11 -18.88 15.83
CA GLU A 627 22.15 -20.21 16.47
C GLU A 627 22.61 -21.30 15.50
N ILE A 628 22.05 -21.34 14.29
CA ILE A 628 22.45 -22.31 13.24
C ILE A 628 23.91 -22.12 12.85
N LEU A 629 24.38 -20.88 12.71
CA LEU A 629 25.77 -20.59 12.37
C LEU A 629 26.70 -21.11 13.46
N ARG A 630 26.39 -20.83 14.75
CA ARG A 630 27.17 -21.36 15.89
C ARG A 630 27.22 -22.89 15.86
N ASP A 631 26.08 -23.54 15.69
CA ASP A 631 25.95 -24.98 15.89
C ASP A 631 26.43 -25.82 14.71
N LYS A 632 26.25 -25.34 13.47
CA LYS A 632 26.52 -26.12 12.26
C LYS A 632 27.69 -25.60 11.41
N TRP A 633 28.04 -24.33 11.57
CA TRP A 633 29.01 -23.64 10.70
C TRP A 633 30.16 -23.00 11.49
N ASN A 634 30.42 -23.49 12.72
CA ASN A 634 31.48 -22.99 13.60
C ASN A 634 31.42 -21.45 13.80
N GLY A 635 30.22 -20.87 13.77
CA GLY A 635 29.93 -19.45 13.88
C GLY A 635 30.21 -18.62 12.63
N ASP A 636 30.58 -19.20 11.49
CA ASP A 636 30.73 -18.49 10.20
C ASP A 636 29.48 -18.69 9.34
N ILE A 637 29.35 -17.94 8.25
CA ILE A 637 28.28 -18.18 7.27
C ILE A 637 28.64 -19.38 6.37
N PRO A 638 27.66 -20.08 5.77
CA PRO A 638 27.93 -21.12 4.78
C PRO A 638 28.65 -20.57 3.54
N ASP A 639 29.49 -21.39 2.92
CA ASP A 639 30.28 -21.09 1.70
C ASP A 639 29.73 -21.78 0.44
N THR A 640 28.47 -22.22 0.50
CA THR A 640 27.69 -22.82 -0.60
C THR A 640 26.32 -22.17 -0.70
N ILE A 641 25.74 -22.15 -1.90
CA ILE A 641 24.40 -21.61 -2.15
C ILE A 641 23.35 -22.39 -1.37
N GLU A 642 23.41 -23.72 -1.38
CA GLU A 642 22.49 -24.60 -0.65
C GLU A 642 22.60 -24.37 0.86
N GLY A 643 23.81 -24.19 1.37
CA GLY A 643 24.06 -23.84 2.77
C GLY A 643 23.40 -22.52 3.15
N LEU A 644 23.56 -21.47 2.34
CA LEU A 644 22.96 -20.16 2.58
C LEU A 644 21.43 -20.21 2.52
N ILE A 645 20.85 -20.88 1.52
CA ILE A 645 19.38 -21.03 1.37
C ILE A 645 18.77 -21.83 2.54
N SER A 646 19.55 -22.71 3.18
CA SER A 646 19.08 -23.44 4.36
C SER A 646 18.85 -22.55 5.59
N LEU A 647 19.35 -21.30 5.57
CA LEU A 647 19.18 -20.36 6.66
C LEU A 647 17.78 -19.71 6.63
N PRO A 648 17.14 -19.49 7.80
CA PRO A 648 15.81 -18.89 7.87
C PRO A 648 15.74 -17.52 7.18
N GLY A 649 14.81 -17.39 6.22
CA GLY A 649 14.55 -16.12 5.53
C GLY A 649 15.56 -15.76 4.44
N VAL A 650 16.46 -16.68 4.05
CA VAL A 650 17.43 -16.48 2.96
C VAL A 650 16.95 -17.17 1.69
N GLY A 651 16.52 -16.40 0.70
CA GLY A 651 16.15 -16.90 -0.63
C GLY A 651 17.34 -16.99 -1.60
N PRO A 652 17.17 -17.57 -2.81
CA PRO A 652 18.23 -17.74 -3.80
C PRO A 652 18.93 -16.44 -4.18
N LYS A 653 18.21 -15.34 -4.39
CA LYS A 653 18.79 -14.01 -4.65
C LYS A 653 19.81 -13.64 -3.56
N MET A 654 19.43 -13.77 -2.30
CA MET A 654 20.30 -13.41 -1.18
C MET A 654 21.52 -14.33 -1.15
N ALA A 655 21.35 -15.63 -1.38
CA ALA A 655 22.46 -16.57 -1.42
C ALA A 655 23.49 -16.22 -2.50
N TYR A 656 23.05 -15.93 -3.73
CA TYR A 656 23.96 -15.54 -4.82
C TYR A 656 24.68 -14.22 -4.56
N LEU A 657 23.97 -13.20 -4.04
CA LEU A 657 24.61 -11.93 -3.66
C LEU A 657 25.58 -12.13 -2.50
N CYS A 658 25.21 -12.94 -1.50
CA CYS A 658 26.06 -13.25 -0.36
C CYS A 658 27.34 -13.97 -0.81
N MET A 659 27.27 -14.96 -1.71
CA MET A 659 28.46 -15.60 -2.27
C MET A 659 29.37 -14.61 -3.01
N SER A 660 28.78 -13.71 -3.80
CA SER A 660 29.55 -12.72 -4.57
C SER A 660 30.24 -11.69 -3.68
N VAL A 661 29.59 -11.25 -2.60
CA VAL A 661 30.10 -10.20 -1.71
C VAL A 661 30.98 -10.79 -0.61
N ALA A 662 30.49 -11.78 0.13
CA ALA A 662 31.12 -12.31 1.33
C ALA A 662 32.29 -13.27 0.99
N TRP A 663 32.18 -14.00 -0.12
CA TRP A 663 33.17 -15.01 -0.53
C TRP A 663 33.93 -14.63 -1.82
N ASN A 664 33.62 -13.47 -2.40
CA ASN A 664 34.18 -13.02 -3.68
C ASN A 664 34.00 -14.06 -4.82
N ARG A 665 32.94 -14.88 -4.75
CA ARG A 665 32.63 -15.97 -5.69
C ARG A 665 31.31 -15.66 -6.40
N THR A 666 31.38 -15.33 -7.69
CA THR A 666 30.19 -15.07 -8.49
C THR A 666 29.70 -16.37 -9.10
N GLU A 667 28.76 -17.03 -8.44
CA GLU A 667 28.21 -18.34 -8.88
C GLU A 667 26.86 -18.21 -9.59
N GLY A 668 26.26 -17.02 -9.56
CA GLY A 668 25.02 -16.72 -10.22
C GLY A 668 24.64 -15.25 -10.10
N ILE A 669 23.58 -14.87 -10.82
CA ILE A 669 23.06 -13.52 -10.80
C ILE A 669 22.02 -13.40 -9.68
N GLY A 670 22.26 -12.50 -8.72
CA GLY A 670 21.23 -12.12 -7.76
C GLY A 670 20.14 -11.31 -8.45
N VAL A 671 19.00 -11.92 -8.79
CA VAL A 671 17.89 -11.20 -9.44
C VAL A 671 16.93 -10.68 -8.39
N ASP A 672 16.75 -9.37 -8.36
CA ASP A 672 15.74 -8.72 -7.53
C ASP A 672 14.57 -8.18 -8.36
N VAL A 673 13.63 -7.52 -7.67
CA VAL A 673 12.46 -6.91 -8.31
C VAL A 673 12.82 -5.87 -9.38
N HIS A 674 13.96 -5.16 -9.24
CA HIS A 674 14.41 -4.19 -10.23
C HIS A 674 14.99 -4.90 -11.46
N VAL A 675 15.92 -5.83 -11.27
CA VAL A 675 16.52 -6.64 -12.35
C VAL A 675 15.41 -7.37 -13.11
N HIS A 676 14.55 -8.12 -12.41
CA HIS A 676 13.43 -8.86 -12.98
C HIS A 676 12.52 -7.95 -13.82
N ARG A 677 12.04 -6.86 -13.24
CA ARG A 677 11.11 -5.96 -13.93
C ARG A 677 11.76 -5.27 -15.12
N ILE A 678 12.99 -4.76 -14.97
CA ILE A 678 13.66 -3.95 -16.01
C ILE A 678 14.05 -4.82 -17.22
N THR A 679 14.60 -6.01 -17.01
CA THR A 679 14.99 -6.89 -18.13
C THR A 679 13.79 -7.43 -18.89
N ASN A 680 12.67 -7.74 -18.19
CA ASN A 680 11.40 -8.07 -18.83
C ASN A 680 10.79 -6.87 -19.57
N LEU A 681 10.88 -5.67 -18.99
CA LEU A 681 10.42 -4.43 -19.62
C LEU A 681 11.20 -4.11 -20.90
N TRP A 682 12.50 -4.39 -20.92
CA TRP A 682 13.32 -4.30 -22.12
C TRP A 682 13.09 -5.46 -23.09
N GLY A 683 12.47 -6.56 -22.65
CA GLY A 683 12.33 -7.75 -23.47
C GLY A 683 13.66 -8.45 -23.75
N TRP A 684 14.63 -8.31 -22.84
CA TRP A 684 15.82 -9.16 -22.81
C TRP A 684 15.42 -10.61 -22.50
N ASN A 685 14.41 -10.77 -21.66
CA ASN A 685 13.76 -12.03 -21.34
C ASN A 685 12.24 -11.85 -21.24
N LYS A 686 11.52 -12.96 -21.17
CA LYS A 686 10.06 -13.01 -20.93
C LYS A 686 9.77 -14.12 -19.92
N THR A 687 9.84 -13.76 -18.66
CA THR A 687 9.83 -14.70 -17.53
C THR A 687 8.82 -14.24 -16.50
N LYS A 688 8.35 -15.17 -15.67
CA LYS A 688 7.29 -14.92 -14.71
C LYS A 688 7.77 -14.54 -13.32
N ASN A 689 8.92 -15.08 -12.91
CA ASN A 689 9.49 -14.86 -11.59
C ASN A 689 11.00 -14.51 -11.69
N PRO A 690 11.62 -14.05 -10.59
CA PRO A 690 13.04 -13.71 -10.54
C PRO A 690 13.97 -14.88 -10.89
N GLU A 691 13.65 -16.11 -10.49
CA GLU A 691 14.50 -17.29 -10.75
C GLU A 691 14.54 -17.67 -12.25
N GLU A 692 13.39 -17.62 -12.92
CA GLU A 692 13.33 -17.77 -14.38
C GLU A 692 14.14 -16.65 -15.07
N THR A 693 14.09 -15.42 -14.56
CA THR A 693 14.95 -14.32 -15.06
C THR A 693 16.42 -14.63 -14.86
N ARG A 694 16.81 -15.16 -13.69
CA ARG A 694 18.21 -15.52 -13.41
C ARG A 694 18.72 -16.53 -14.42
N HIS A 695 18.00 -17.62 -14.61
CA HIS A 695 18.35 -18.63 -15.63
C HIS A 695 18.40 -18.04 -17.04
N ALA A 696 17.43 -17.19 -17.40
CA ALA A 696 17.39 -16.57 -18.71
C ALA A 696 18.57 -15.61 -18.94
N LEU A 697 18.99 -14.84 -17.93
CA LEU A 697 20.15 -13.95 -18.04
C LEU A 697 21.46 -14.74 -18.07
N GLN A 698 21.63 -15.72 -17.18
CA GLN A 698 22.84 -16.56 -17.13
C GLN A 698 23.07 -17.37 -18.41
N SER A 699 22.02 -17.61 -19.20
CA SER A 699 22.14 -18.40 -20.41
C SER A 699 22.82 -17.66 -21.58
N TRP A 700 22.98 -16.34 -21.50
CA TRP A 700 23.58 -15.55 -22.59
C TRP A 700 24.39 -14.33 -22.13
N LEU A 701 24.16 -13.82 -20.92
CA LEU A 701 24.94 -12.71 -20.38
C LEU A 701 26.34 -13.22 -20.01
N PRO A 702 27.43 -12.57 -20.48
CA PRO A 702 28.78 -12.96 -20.13
C PRO A 702 29.02 -13.00 -18.61
N HIS A 703 29.76 -14.01 -18.15
CA HIS A 703 29.97 -14.27 -16.71
C HIS A 703 30.61 -13.08 -15.97
N ASP A 704 31.49 -12.34 -16.65
CA ASP A 704 32.15 -11.13 -16.13
C ASP A 704 31.19 -9.94 -15.93
N ARG A 705 29.91 -10.07 -16.29
CA ARG A 705 28.85 -9.09 -16.06
C ARG A 705 27.88 -9.50 -14.95
N TRP A 706 27.95 -10.73 -14.46
CA TRP A 706 26.97 -11.27 -13.50
C TRP A 706 26.99 -10.56 -12.14
N ARG A 707 28.16 -10.10 -11.71
CA ARG A 707 28.30 -9.34 -10.46
C ARG A 707 27.74 -7.91 -10.59
N GLU A 708 28.07 -7.22 -11.69
CA GLU A 708 27.72 -5.80 -11.89
C GLU A 708 26.22 -5.60 -12.22
N ILE A 709 25.59 -6.55 -12.90
CA ILE A 709 24.24 -6.36 -13.44
C ILE A 709 23.19 -6.04 -12.37
N ASN A 710 23.32 -6.59 -11.15
CA ASN A 710 22.38 -6.31 -10.07
C ASN A 710 22.43 -4.83 -9.66
N SER A 711 23.55 -4.36 -9.11
CA SER A 711 23.70 -2.98 -8.63
C SER A 711 23.50 -1.93 -9.73
N LEU A 712 23.87 -2.27 -10.97
CA LEU A 712 23.62 -1.44 -12.14
C LEU A 712 22.12 -1.18 -12.36
N LEU A 713 21.32 -2.25 -12.38
CA LEU A 713 19.88 -2.15 -12.67
C LEU A 713 19.06 -1.71 -11.46
N VAL A 714 19.49 -2.04 -10.24
CA VAL A 714 18.89 -1.52 -9.01
C VAL A 714 18.97 -0.01 -9.00
N GLY A 715 20.15 0.57 -9.18
CA GLY A 715 20.28 2.02 -9.13
C GLY A 715 19.62 2.73 -10.31
N LEU A 716 19.63 2.13 -11.51
CA LEU A 716 18.79 2.63 -12.61
C LEU A 716 17.31 2.63 -12.21
N GLY A 717 16.84 1.57 -11.55
CA GLY A 717 15.47 1.40 -11.09
C GLY A 717 15.06 2.33 -9.94
N GLN A 718 16.03 2.78 -9.14
CA GLN A 718 15.85 3.72 -8.02
C GLN A 718 15.88 5.20 -8.49
N ALA A 719 16.69 5.53 -9.51
CA ALA A 719 16.88 6.91 -9.95
C ALA A 719 15.98 7.33 -11.13
N VAL A 720 15.87 6.48 -12.16
CA VAL A 720 15.27 6.85 -13.46
C VAL A 720 14.11 5.93 -13.87
N CYS A 721 14.35 4.62 -13.89
CA CYS A 721 13.37 3.62 -14.32
C CYS A 721 12.47 3.19 -13.16
N LEU A 722 11.78 4.16 -12.55
CA LEU A 722 10.91 3.95 -11.39
C LEU A 722 9.73 2.99 -11.69
N PRO A 723 9.21 2.24 -10.71
CA PRO A 723 8.03 1.37 -10.90
C PRO A 723 6.80 2.12 -11.37
N VAL A 724 6.61 3.31 -10.81
CA VAL A 724 5.54 4.25 -11.15
C VAL A 724 6.19 5.58 -11.50
N GLY A 725 5.69 6.26 -12.52
CA GLY A 725 6.20 7.59 -12.87
C GLY A 725 7.59 7.59 -13.51
N ARG A 726 7.96 6.54 -14.28
CA ARG A 726 9.25 6.45 -15.02
C ARG A 726 9.68 7.80 -15.62
N LYS A 727 10.91 8.21 -15.33
CA LYS A 727 11.52 9.45 -15.82
C LYS A 727 12.10 9.27 -17.23
N CYS A 728 11.27 8.82 -18.17
CA CYS A 728 11.74 8.56 -19.55
C CYS A 728 12.25 9.82 -20.27
N GLY A 729 11.87 11.02 -19.80
CA GLY A 729 12.40 12.30 -20.27
C GLY A 729 13.78 12.68 -19.73
N GLU A 730 14.39 11.84 -18.89
CA GLU A 730 15.77 11.97 -18.38
C GLU A 730 16.60 10.71 -18.72
N CYS A 731 16.06 9.80 -19.51
CA CYS A 731 16.61 8.48 -19.74
C CYS A 731 17.31 8.40 -21.10
N GLU A 732 18.64 8.23 -21.09
CA GLU A 732 19.43 8.17 -22.33
C GLU A 732 19.04 6.97 -23.22
N LEU A 733 18.65 5.82 -22.63
CA LEU A 733 18.06 4.71 -23.40
C LEU A 733 16.78 5.12 -24.16
N GLY A 734 15.99 6.04 -23.59
CA GLY A 734 14.81 6.62 -24.23
C GLY A 734 15.21 7.58 -25.35
N PHE A 735 16.23 8.41 -25.11
CA PHE A 735 16.76 9.39 -26.07
C PHE A 735 17.47 8.76 -27.27
N GLU A 736 18.28 7.72 -27.08
CA GLU A 736 18.83 6.92 -28.18
C GLU A 736 17.76 6.03 -28.83
N GLY A 737 16.63 5.90 -28.13
CA GLY A 737 15.48 5.15 -28.59
C GLY A 737 15.70 3.64 -28.59
N LEU A 738 16.69 3.18 -27.83
CA LEU A 738 16.97 1.79 -27.51
C LEU A 738 15.86 1.20 -26.62
N CYS A 739 15.26 1.94 -25.69
CA CYS A 739 14.19 1.38 -24.87
C CYS A 739 12.84 1.33 -25.62
N LYS A 740 12.32 0.11 -25.89
CA LYS A 740 10.99 -0.10 -26.48
C LYS A 740 9.86 0.38 -25.55
N ALA A 741 10.05 0.21 -24.25
CA ALA A 741 9.06 0.53 -23.24
C ALA A 741 9.08 1.99 -22.79
N ALA A 742 9.97 2.84 -23.33
CA ALA A 742 10.05 4.24 -22.96
C ALA A 742 8.76 4.98 -23.33
N ASP A 743 8.28 5.82 -22.41
CA ASP A 743 7.17 6.73 -22.66
C ASP A 743 7.60 7.77 -23.70
N ARG A 744 7.06 7.65 -24.91
CA ARG A 744 7.45 8.49 -26.05
C ARG A 744 7.09 9.95 -25.84
N LYS A 745 6.00 10.26 -25.13
CA LYS A 745 5.63 11.66 -24.84
C LYS A 745 6.68 12.31 -23.95
N LYS A 746 7.07 11.62 -22.86
CA LYS A 746 8.12 12.11 -21.94
C LYS A 746 9.49 12.22 -22.62
N VAL A 747 9.84 11.28 -23.50
CA VAL A 747 11.10 11.34 -24.28
C VAL A 747 11.11 12.56 -25.21
N THR A 748 10.01 12.83 -25.91
CA THR A 748 9.91 14.00 -26.80
C THR A 748 10.03 15.30 -26.01
N GLU A 749 9.34 15.40 -24.88
CA GLU A 749 9.41 16.57 -24.01
C GLU A 749 10.82 16.76 -23.43
N GLY A 750 11.44 15.69 -22.93
CA GLY A 750 12.83 15.73 -22.44
C GLY A 750 13.83 16.16 -23.50
N ARG A 751 13.65 15.74 -24.77
CA ARG A 751 14.48 16.22 -25.89
C ARG A 751 14.29 17.71 -26.16
N ARG A 752 13.05 18.21 -26.10
CA ARG A 752 12.75 19.63 -26.25
C ARG A 752 13.42 20.45 -25.15
N LEU A 753 13.35 20.01 -23.90
CA LEU A 753 14.01 20.66 -22.76
C LEU A 753 15.54 20.61 -22.88
N LYS A 754 16.11 19.50 -23.35
CA LYS A 754 17.56 19.38 -23.60
C LYS A 754 18.00 20.30 -24.75
N ALA A 755 17.21 20.42 -25.82
CA ALA A 755 17.48 21.35 -26.92
C ALA A 755 17.38 22.82 -26.48
N ALA A 756 16.35 23.19 -25.72
CA ALA A 756 16.19 24.54 -25.19
C ALA A 756 17.32 24.92 -24.20
N LYS A 757 17.82 23.97 -23.41
CA LYS A 757 19.01 24.18 -22.56
C LYS A 757 20.32 24.32 -23.35
N VAL A 758 20.41 23.70 -24.52
CA VAL A 758 21.57 23.86 -25.43
C VAL A 758 21.47 25.18 -26.18
N GLU A 759 20.27 25.59 -26.62
CA GLU A 759 20.02 26.89 -27.26
C GLU A 759 20.21 28.07 -26.31
N ALA A 760 19.86 27.91 -25.03
CA ALA A 760 20.14 28.91 -23.98
C ALA A 760 21.61 28.92 -23.50
N GLY A 761 22.47 28.07 -24.06
CA GLY A 761 23.87 27.89 -23.66
C GLY A 761 24.87 28.02 -24.80
N ILE A 762 24.52 28.70 -25.90
CA ILE A 762 25.46 29.12 -26.95
C ILE A 762 25.52 30.64 -26.97
N GLU A 763 26.20 31.20 -25.97
CA GLU A 763 27.12 32.33 -26.11
C GLU A 763 28.27 32.01 -25.17
N ASP A 764 29.42 31.71 -25.77
CA ASP A 764 30.79 31.78 -25.26
C ASP A 764 31.63 30.65 -25.86
N GLY A 765 32.10 30.92 -27.08
CA GLY A 765 33.25 30.27 -27.67
C GLY A 765 34.47 31.17 -27.53
N ASP A 766 35.40 30.71 -26.69
CA ASP A 766 36.86 30.85 -26.78
C ASP A 766 37.49 32.26 -26.64
N ASP A 767 38.02 32.56 -25.45
CA ASP A 767 39.46 32.78 -25.27
C ASP A 767 39.82 32.71 -23.77
N GLY A 768 40.91 32.03 -23.46
CA GLY A 768 41.20 31.51 -22.12
C GLY A 768 41.55 32.54 -21.05
N ALA A 769 41.08 32.27 -19.83
CA ALA A 769 41.85 32.39 -18.58
C ALA A 769 41.05 31.73 -17.45
N ALA A 770 41.67 30.77 -16.76
CA ALA A 770 41.10 30.14 -15.58
C ALA A 770 41.07 31.12 -14.41
N VAL A 771 39.90 31.35 -13.78
CA VAL A 771 39.80 31.65 -12.34
C VAL A 771 38.48 31.10 -11.78
N LYS A 772 38.59 30.26 -10.75
CA LYS A 772 37.51 29.79 -9.87
C LYS A 772 36.87 30.96 -9.12
N LEU A 773 35.57 30.89 -8.83
CA LEU A 773 35.09 31.30 -7.51
C LEU A 773 33.81 30.55 -7.12
N GLU A 774 33.89 29.94 -5.93
CA GLU A 774 32.77 29.43 -5.15
C GLU A 774 31.90 30.60 -4.71
N GLU A 775 30.59 30.38 -4.54
CA GLU A 775 29.90 31.09 -3.46
C GLU A 775 28.74 30.30 -2.85
N VAL A 776 28.84 30.24 -1.53
CA VAL A 776 27.94 29.68 -0.54
C VAL A 776 26.71 30.58 -0.42
N THR A 777 25.51 30.01 -0.30
CA THR A 777 24.38 30.75 0.28
C THR A 777 23.69 29.93 1.37
N ARG A 778 23.99 30.31 2.61
CA ARG A 778 23.20 30.13 3.81
C ARG A 778 22.81 31.54 4.24
N GLY A 779 21.54 31.81 4.55
CA GLY A 779 21.14 33.15 4.97
C GLY A 779 19.65 33.29 5.25
N ASP A 780 19.33 33.31 6.53
CA ASP A 780 18.00 33.44 7.10
C ASP A 780 17.44 34.87 6.99
N VAL A 781 16.13 34.94 7.27
CA VAL A 781 15.31 36.11 7.58
C VAL A 781 15.96 36.99 8.65
N VAL A 782 15.79 38.33 8.59
CA VAL A 782 15.21 39.17 9.69
C VAL A 782 15.32 40.68 9.41
N ALA A 783 14.19 41.35 9.67
CA ALA A 783 13.91 42.72 10.11
C ALA A 783 14.68 43.94 9.55
N LYS A 784 13.86 44.90 9.11
CA LYS A 784 14.18 46.32 8.97
C LYS A 784 14.57 46.94 10.32
N HIS A 785 15.68 47.65 10.35
CA HIS A 785 15.84 48.88 11.12
C HIS A 785 16.87 49.79 10.45
N GLU A 786 16.45 50.99 10.06
CA GLU A 786 17.33 52.11 9.71
C GLU A 786 18.08 52.59 10.96
N VAL A 787 19.32 53.08 10.80
CA VAL A 787 19.79 54.41 11.22
C VAL A 787 21.25 54.65 10.78
N LYS A 788 21.41 55.77 10.08
CA LYS A 788 22.51 56.75 9.90
C LYS A 788 23.99 56.31 9.94
N ARG A 789 24.68 56.77 8.87
CA ARG A 789 26.12 57.00 8.74
C ARG A 789 26.63 57.96 9.82
N GLU A 790 27.89 57.78 10.23
CA GLU A 790 28.87 58.87 10.24
C GLU A 790 30.29 58.31 10.15
N ASP A 791 31.14 59.15 9.56
CA ASP A 791 32.46 58.89 9.02
C ASP A 791 33.56 58.64 10.07
N GLY A 792 34.66 58.00 9.64
CA GLY A 792 35.97 58.58 9.92
C GLY A 792 37.04 57.71 10.60
N ILE A 793 38.14 57.55 9.84
CA ILE A 793 39.54 57.78 10.25
C ILE A 793 40.44 56.53 10.48
N GLU A 794 41.27 56.33 9.45
CA GLU A 794 42.74 56.15 9.38
C GLU A 794 43.49 55.01 10.11
N ASP A 795 44.12 54.18 9.27
CA ASP A 795 45.53 53.81 9.21
C ASP A 795 46.33 53.57 10.50
N THR A 796 46.76 52.31 10.67
CA THR A 796 48.18 51.93 10.76
C THR A 796 48.37 50.45 10.42
#